data_AF-A0AAN0MGW7-F1
#
_entry.id   AF-A0AAN0MGW7-F1
#
_cell.length_a   1.000
_cell.length_b   1.000
_cell.length_c   1.000
_cell.angle_alpha   90.00
_cell.angle_beta   90.00
_cell.angle_gamma   90.00
#
_symmetry.space_group_name_H-M   'P 1'
#
loop_
_entity.id
_entity.type
_entity.pdbx_description
1 polymer ?
#
loop_
_entity_poly.entity_id
_entity_poly.type
_entity_poly.pdbx_seq_one_letter_code
_entity_poly.pdbx_strand_id
1 'polypeptide(L)'
;MSFARAWWGQLTDLTSQTLRVWWQVLPKILIAWVSGWLVYRVALTLTAPIQETHPWLTVAIFSCGLVTQLAAIIIAIRIAGQPAGLWETLPARAAAIGRDEPLLKVVSLSLLPFVGVYSVFNGINEATYQLFVHGALESSTVLNPQSATTVLDPTTARQRLTIGAVLVASYLLRRGLEAAAERTGRWAFGLGGALVEGFFSVVLIFGGSRMLGDLGIWLRERVFYGWLLEGKDWLLGVLASLHIAIPAFLSWAWQAWTLHLWPLITDAMLAPLLWLAVTGLVFGTYTLSAAELWEKGRQGGFAGPWSRRSRRLARLESRGLSASRGSQTVVLEFVEIFVGDLEARVIPFVQSLRHVLRVGLPFMGAFILLYSLVSAIQPLSYLLMRDLIGGNVFAFWFRVQPPLDLLSGMLGEPLRISLLAVAMTLTLSAVQRSDSSPAAAAHQQAQLAVPPPTRGWPSIGQLVSAIALTLACILAAGALTKASDSPADTDLRWAAPGETVDLLAGQPMRVTGLDSGTWLEIRGTASPGLVTEAIFLGIDVEMTSRARPVGSIRCELRAAGRDGNPLVVESPVDGHFLTPQLGFTERVRVVFERPVDGLAGSRLHCKPMGFYLAYEPEVVFDLGIDEALQTQLASNAAGMVVPDPQFEVAR
;
A
#
# COMPACT_ATOMS: atom_id res chain seq x y z
N MET A 1 27.89 -14.40 24.12
CA MET A 1 26.80 -15.26 23.60
C MET A 1 26.69 -15.05 22.10
N SER A 2 26.49 -16.09 21.29
CA SER A 2 26.37 -15.91 19.82
C SER A 2 25.07 -15.18 19.49
N PHE A 3 25.11 -14.25 18.53
CA PHE A 3 23.95 -13.45 18.12
C PHE A 3 22.73 -14.31 17.77
N ALA A 4 22.95 -15.43 17.08
CA ALA A 4 21.90 -16.40 16.74
C ALA A 4 21.17 -16.98 17.97
N ARG A 5 21.88 -17.25 19.08
CA ARG A 5 21.25 -17.72 20.33
C ARG A 5 20.39 -16.64 20.97
N ALA A 6 20.85 -15.39 20.96
CA ALA A 6 20.07 -14.27 21.46
C ALA A 6 18.82 -14.03 20.60
N TRP A 7 18.95 -14.10 19.27
CA TRP A 7 17.83 -14.00 18.34
C TRP A 7 16.80 -15.11 18.55
N TRP A 8 17.24 -16.37 18.65
CA TRP A 8 16.35 -17.51 18.90
C TRP A 8 15.57 -17.36 20.21
N GLY A 9 16.26 -16.96 21.29
CA GLY A 9 15.60 -16.68 22.57
C GLY A 9 14.53 -15.59 22.48
N GLN A 10 14.84 -14.48 21.80
CA GLN A 10 13.87 -13.39 21.59
C GLN A 10 12.68 -13.84 20.74
N LEU A 11 12.92 -14.64 19.70
CA LEU A 11 11.86 -15.20 18.86
C LEU A 11 10.94 -16.14 19.64
N THR A 12 11.51 -17.04 20.46
CA THR A 12 10.73 -17.97 21.29
C THR A 12 9.94 -17.24 22.37
N ASP A 13 10.52 -16.20 22.98
CA ASP A 13 9.84 -15.39 23.99
C ASP A 13 8.67 -14.62 23.38
N LEU A 14 8.90 -13.94 22.24
CA LEU A 14 7.84 -13.25 21.51
C LEU A 14 6.72 -14.21 21.11
N THR A 15 7.05 -15.36 20.53
CA THR A 15 6.05 -16.31 20.02
C THR A 15 5.22 -16.91 21.16
N SER A 16 5.87 -17.39 22.22
CA SER A 16 5.19 -18.05 23.34
C SER A 16 4.31 -17.10 24.14
N GLN A 17 4.76 -15.86 24.38
CA GLN A 17 3.96 -14.85 25.07
C GLN A 17 2.80 -14.37 24.19
N THR A 18 3.03 -14.20 22.88
CA THR A 18 1.97 -13.83 21.93
C THR A 18 0.86 -14.86 21.89
N LEU A 19 1.20 -16.15 21.76
CA LEU A 19 0.20 -17.23 21.74
C LEU A 19 -0.57 -17.33 23.06
N ARG A 20 0.11 -17.14 24.19
CA ARG A 20 -0.53 -17.11 25.51
C ARG A 20 -1.53 -15.97 25.63
N VAL A 21 -1.11 -14.74 25.28
CA VAL A 21 -1.98 -13.56 25.31
C VAL A 21 -3.15 -13.75 24.35
N TRP A 22 -2.87 -14.16 23.12
CA TRP A 22 -3.88 -14.43 22.10
C TRP A 22 -4.96 -15.37 22.61
N TRP A 23 -4.59 -16.52 23.19
CA TRP A 23 -5.55 -17.47 23.73
C TRP A 23 -6.42 -16.92 24.87
N GLN A 24 -5.86 -16.06 25.72
CA GLN A 24 -6.57 -15.49 26.87
C GLN A 24 -7.59 -14.40 26.48
N VAL A 25 -7.30 -13.60 25.45
CA VAL A 25 -8.14 -12.45 25.07
C VAL A 25 -8.85 -12.60 23.72
N LEU A 26 -8.66 -13.72 23.02
CA LEU A 26 -9.31 -14.03 21.74
C LEU A 26 -10.78 -13.61 21.67
N PRO A 27 -11.68 -14.05 22.58
CA PRO A 27 -13.10 -13.71 22.46
C PRO A 27 -13.35 -12.21 22.58
N LYS A 28 -12.60 -11.51 23.43
CA LYS A 28 -12.76 -10.06 23.65
C LYS A 28 -12.26 -9.26 22.45
N ILE A 29 -11.11 -9.65 21.89
CA ILE A 29 -10.56 -9.01 20.68
C ILE A 29 -11.49 -9.27 19.49
N LEU A 30 -12.01 -10.49 19.33
CA LEU A 30 -12.95 -10.82 18.27
C LEU A 30 -14.22 -9.98 18.37
N ILE A 31 -14.82 -9.84 19.55
CA ILE A 31 -16.02 -9.00 19.71
C ILE A 31 -15.74 -7.55 19.28
N ALA A 32 -14.63 -6.97 19.75
CA ALA A 32 -14.25 -5.61 19.37
C ALA A 32 -14.04 -5.50 17.85
N TRP A 33 -13.23 -6.38 17.27
CA TRP A 33 -12.89 -6.35 15.85
C TRP A 33 -14.10 -6.59 14.94
N VAL A 34 -14.89 -7.63 15.21
CA VAL A 34 -16.12 -7.95 14.46
C VAL A 34 -17.12 -6.80 14.56
N SER A 35 -17.23 -6.13 15.72
CA SER A 35 -18.14 -4.98 15.87
C SER A 35 -17.71 -3.79 15.00
N GLY A 36 -16.41 -3.48 14.95
CA GLY A 36 -15.88 -2.44 14.07
C GLY A 36 -16.05 -2.78 12.59
N TRP A 37 -15.76 -4.03 12.23
CA TRP A 37 -15.98 -4.55 10.87
C TRP A 37 -17.45 -4.45 10.46
N LEU A 38 -18.39 -4.83 11.34
CA LEU A 38 -19.82 -4.80 11.06
C LEU A 38 -20.29 -3.37 10.81
N VAL A 39 -19.91 -2.42 11.67
CA VAL A 39 -20.28 -1.01 11.49
C VAL A 39 -19.71 -0.46 10.18
N TYR A 40 -18.45 -0.79 9.86
CA TYR A 40 -17.85 -0.38 8.60
C TYR A 40 -18.58 -0.95 7.38
N ARG A 41 -18.95 -2.25 7.41
CA ARG A 41 -19.72 -2.88 6.33
C ARG A 41 -21.11 -2.29 6.19
N VAL A 42 -21.80 -2.01 7.28
CA VAL A 42 -23.09 -1.31 7.26
C VAL A 42 -22.93 0.11 6.69
N ALA A 43 -21.88 0.83 7.08
CA ALA A 43 -21.62 2.15 6.50
C ALA A 43 -21.40 2.08 4.98
N LEU A 44 -20.61 1.10 4.51
CA LEU A 44 -20.39 0.86 3.07
C LEU A 44 -21.69 0.55 2.32
N THR A 45 -22.51 -0.38 2.80
CA THR A 45 -23.79 -0.70 2.13
C THR A 45 -24.77 0.47 2.13
N LEU A 46 -24.76 1.30 3.17
CA LEU A 46 -25.56 2.53 3.21
C LEU A 46 -25.09 3.59 2.20
N THR A 47 -23.84 3.53 1.73
CA THR A 47 -23.34 4.50 0.75
C THR A 47 -23.90 4.30 -0.66
N ALA A 48 -24.22 3.06 -1.03
CA ALA A 48 -24.65 2.69 -2.38
C ALA A 48 -25.87 3.47 -2.90
N PRO A 49 -26.99 3.63 -2.15
CA PRO A 49 -28.12 4.43 -2.61
C PRO A 49 -27.89 5.95 -2.52
N ILE A 50 -26.92 6.41 -1.75
CA ILE A 50 -26.72 7.83 -1.43
C ILE A 50 -25.73 8.50 -2.39
N GLN A 51 -24.76 7.76 -2.91
CA GLN A 51 -23.61 8.30 -3.65
C GLN A 51 -24.01 9.20 -4.84
N GLU A 52 -25.08 8.86 -5.55
CA GLU A 52 -25.53 9.58 -6.74
C GLU A 52 -26.14 10.94 -6.40
N THR A 53 -26.92 11.00 -5.32
CA THR A 53 -27.65 12.20 -4.92
C THR A 53 -26.81 13.11 -4.03
N HIS A 54 -26.01 12.51 -3.15
CA HIS A 54 -25.23 13.22 -2.14
C HIS A 54 -23.81 12.64 -2.01
N PRO A 55 -22.93 12.83 -3.00
CA PRO A 55 -21.60 12.21 -3.02
C PRO A 55 -20.73 12.60 -1.80
N TRP A 56 -20.80 13.86 -1.35
CA TRP A 56 -20.09 14.31 -0.15
C TRP A 56 -20.62 13.66 1.14
N LEU A 57 -21.92 13.38 1.21
CA LEU A 57 -22.51 12.65 2.34
C LEU A 57 -22.04 11.19 2.34
N THR A 58 -21.92 10.58 1.16
CA THR A 58 -21.32 9.25 1.02
C THR A 58 -19.89 9.21 1.56
N VAL A 59 -19.04 10.17 1.18
CA VAL A 59 -17.67 10.25 1.73
C VAL A 59 -17.69 10.40 3.25
N ALA A 60 -18.63 11.16 3.81
CA ALA A 60 -18.78 11.32 5.26
C ALA A 60 -19.24 10.03 5.97
N ILE A 61 -20.24 9.33 5.44
CA ILE A 61 -20.74 8.05 5.98
C ILE A 61 -19.63 6.99 5.93
N PHE A 62 -18.96 6.88 4.79
CA PHE A 62 -17.80 5.99 4.61
C PHE A 62 -16.71 6.28 5.64
N SER A 63 -16.33 7.56 5.79
CA SER A 63 -15.30 7.98 6.75
C SER A 63 -15.69 7.65 8.20
N CYS A 64 -16.97 7.78 8.55
CA CYS A 64 -17.49 7.41 9.87
C CYS A 64 -17.35 5.90 10.14
N GLY A 65 -17.71 5.07 9.15
CA GLY A 65 -17.50 3.63 9.20
C GLY A 65 -16.03 3.27 9.40
N LEU A 66 -15.14 3.86 8.60
CA LEU A 66 -13.70 3.63 8.69
C LEU A 66 -13.16 4.02 10.07
N VAL A 67 -13.48 5.22 10.55
CA VAL A 67 -13.05 5.70 11.88
C VAL A 67 -13.55 4.77 13.00
N THR A 68 -14.77 4.23 12.88
CA THR A 68 -15.30 3.27 13.85
C THR A 68 -14.53 1.95 13.83
N GLN A 69 -14.11 1.48 12.66
CA GLN A 69 -13.25 0.30 12.53
C GLN A 69 -11.88 0.55 13.18
N LEU A 70 -11.27 1.73 12.96
CA LEU A 70 -9.99 2.08 13.60
C LEU A 70 -10.14 2.18 15.12
N ALA A 71 -11.25 2.75 15.60
CA ALA A 71 -11.57 2.78 17.03
C ALA A 71 -11.68 1.36 17.63
N ALA A 72 -12.28 0.41 16.91
CA ALA A 72 -12.34 -0.99 17.32
C ALA A 72 -10.96 -1.64 17.42
N ILE A 73 -10.04 -1.32 16.49
CA ILE A 73 -8.64 -1.79 16.56
C ILE A 73 -7.94 -1.22 17.80
N ILE A 74 -8.12 0.06 18.11
CA ILE A 74 -7.57 0.70 19.32
C ILE A 74 -8.10 -0.01 20.59
N ILE A 75 -9.39 -0.32 20.63
CA ILE A 75 -10.01 -1.06 21.75
C ILE A 75 -9.40 -2.45 21.89
N ALA A 76 -9.24 -3.17 20.78
CA ALA A 76 -8.63 -4.50 20.76
C ALA A 76 -7.17 -4.48 21.24
N ILE A 77 -6.37 -3.48 20.81
CA ILE A 77 -5.00 -3.26 21.32
C ILE A 77 -5.02 -3.08 22.84
N ARG A 78 -5.93 -2.26 23.36
CA ARG A 78 -6.04 -2.01 24.81
C ARG A 78 -6.39 -3.28 25.59
N ILE A 79 -7.32 -4.09 25.06
CA ILE A 79 -7.69 -5.39 25.64
C ILE A 79 -6.48 -6.33 25.72
N ALA A 80 -5.65 -6.36 24.68
CA ALA A 80 -4.43 -7.19 24.65
C ALA A 80 -3.34 -6.72 25.63
N GLY A 81 -3.30 -5.42 25.96
CA GLY A 81 -2.30 -4.85 26.86
C GLY A 81 -2.34 -5.40 28.30
N GLN A 82 -3.52 -5.75 28.81
CA GLN A 82 -3.67 -6.27 30.18
C GLN A 82 -2.97 -7.63 30.41
N PRO A 83 -3.31 -8.71 29.69
CA PRO A 83 -2.64 -10.00 29.83
C PRO A 83 -1.17 -9.96 29.39
N ALA A 84 -0.79 -9.01 28.53
CA ALA A 84 0.60 -8.79 28.14
C ALA A 84 1.46 -8.18 29.26
N GLY A 85 0.90 -7.90 30.44
CA GLY A 85 1.62 -7.29 31.57
C GLY A 85 1.99 -5.83 31.36
N LEU A 86 1.41 -5.17 30.34
CA LEU A 86 1.86 -3.86 29.91
C LEU A 86 1.62 -2.80 30.99
N TRP A 87 0.47 -2.84 31.66
CA TRP A 87 0.11 -1.86 32.71
C TRP A 87 1.09 -1.82 33.88
N GLU A 88 1.76 -2.94 34.16
CA GLU A 88 2.75 -3.05 35.23
C GLU A 88 4.11 -2.49 34.82
N THR A 89 4.39 -2.50 33.51
CA THR A 89 5.63 -1.96 32.92
C THR A 89 5.54 -0.49 32.55
N LEU A 90 4.35 0.12 32.60
CA LEU A 90 4.18 1.53 32.24
C LEU A 90 4.56 2.47 33.39
N PRO A 91 5.13 3.66 33.11
CA PRO A 91 5.27 4.71 34.11
C PRO A 91 3.91 5.04 34.75
N ALA A 92 3.88 5.34 36.06
CA ALA A 92 2.63 5.52 36.82
C ALA A 92 1.61 6.48 36.17
N ARG A 93 2.09 7.57 35.54
CA ARG A 93 1.24 8.53 34.81
C ARG A 93 0.61 7.94 33.54
N ALA A 94 1.37 7.16 32.76
CA ALA A 94 0.86 6.50 31.56
C ALA A 94 -0.05 5.31 31.91
N ALA A 95 0.31 4.56 32.96
CA ALA A 95 -0.50 3.48 33.50
C ALA A 95 -1.87 3.99 33.97
N ALA A 96 -1.94 5.15 34.65
CA ALA A 96 -3.19 5.78 35.07
C ALA A 96 -4.07 6.18 33.88
N ILE A 97 -3.48 6.79 32.83
CA ILE A 97 -4.23 7.16 31.61
C ILE A 97 -4.80 5.94 30.91
N GLY A 98 -4.03 4.85 30.79
CA GLY A 98 -4.50 3.67 30.06
C GLY A 98 -5.31 2.67 30.91
N ARG A 99 -5.19 2.67 32.23
CA ARG A 99 -5.95 1.77 33.12
C ARG A 99 -7.21 2.42 33.67
N ASP A 100 -7.12 3.67 34.12
CA ASP A 100 -8.14 4.29 34.97
C ASP A 100 -9.03 5.30 34.21
N GLU A 101 -8.61 5.81 33.04
CA GLU A 101 -9.46 6.69 32.21
C GLU A 101 -10.50 5.90 31.40
N PRO A 102 -11.70 6.48 31.18
CA PRO A 102 -12.77 5.85 30.43
C PRO A 102 -12.34 5.55 28.99
N LEU A 103 -12.76 4.39 28.49
CA LEU A 103 -12.36 3.85 27.20
C LEU A 103 -12.54 4.81 26.04
N LEU A 104 -13.67 5.52 26.03
CA LEU A 104 -14.02 6.47 24.98
C LEU A 104 -13.11 7.69 24.93
N LYS A 105 -12.58 8.14 26.07
CA LYS A 105 -11.62 9.26 26.14
C LYS A 105 -10.26 8.86 25.57
N VAL A 106 -9.79 7.65 25.89
CA VAL A 106 -8.53 7.12 25.35
C VAL A 106 -8.65 6.89 23.84
N VAL A 107 -9.77 6.33 23.37
CA VAL A 107 -10.05 6.21 21.93
C VAL A 107 -10.01 7.59 21.29
N SER A 108 -10.73 8.57 21.82
CA SER A 108 -10.74 9.93 21.27
C SER A 108 -9.35 10.57 21.19
N LEU A 109 -8.48 10.37 22.19
CA LEU A 109 -7.13 10.94 22.20
C LEU A 109 -6.16 10.24 21.24
N SER A 110 -6.36 8.95 20.99
CA SER A 110 -5.48 8.13 20.16
C SER A 110 -5.95 7.99 18.71
N LEU A 111 -7.23 8.25 18.42
CA LEU A 111 -7.83 8.10 17.10
C LEU A 111 -7.24 9.08 16.08
N LEU A 112 -6.99 10.33 16.48
CA LEU A 112 -6.45 11.36 15.58
C LEU A 112 -5.06 10.97 15.02
N PRO A 113 -4.05 10.66 15.84
CA PRO A 113 -2.74 10.29 15.29
C PRO A 113 -2.76 8.87 14.69
N PHE A 114 -3.69 8.00 15.11
CA PHE A 114 -3.89 6.67 14.51
C PHE A 114 -4.37 6.78 13.06
N VAL A 115 -5.39 7.59 12.77
CA VAL A 115 -5.87 7.85 11.39
C VAL A 115 -4.71 8.39 10.55
N GLY A 116 -3.93 9.30 11.12
CA GLY A 116 -2.78 9.87 10.44
C GLY A 116 -1.70 8.84 10.10
N VAL A 117 -1.42 7.89 10.99
CA VAL A 117 -0.53 6.76 10.71
C VAL A 117 -1.12 5.81 9.67
N TYR A 118 -2.40 5.46 9.81
CA TYR A 118 -3.10 4.53 8.94
C TYR A 118 -3.13 5.03 7.48
N SER A 119 -3.17 6.35 7.29
CA SER A 119 -3.08 6.98 5.97
C SER A 119 -1.76 6.74 5.22
N VAL A 120 -0.64 6.66 5.94
CA VAL A 120 0.71 6.58 5.35
C VAL A 120 0.96 5.22 4.69
N PHE A 121 0.31 4.16 5.18
CA PHE A 121 0.48 2.79 4.69
C PHE A 121 -0.65 2.31 3.79
N ASN A 122 -1.19 3.21 2.96
CA ASN A 122 -2.16 2.86 1.93
C ASN A 122 -3.50 2.29 2.48
N GLY A 123 -3.74 2.30 3.79
CA GLY A 123 -4.95 1.74 4.40
C GLY A 123 -6.22 2.50 3.98
N ILE A 124 -6.12 3.82 3.83
CA ILE A 124 -7.23 4.63 3.31
C ILE A 124 -7.44 4.40 1.81
N ASN A 125 -6.37 4.10 1.06
CA ASN A 125 -6.48 3.75 -0.35
C ASN A 125 -7.28 2.45 -0.53
N GLU A 126 -6.93 1.42 0.24
CA GLU A 126 -7.65 0.13 0.22
C GLU A 126 -9.12 0.29 0.63
N ALA A 127 -9.40 1.02 1.71
CA ALA A 127 -10.77 1.25 2.16
C ALA A 127 -11.61 1.99 1.09
N THR A 128 -11.00 2.96 0.39
CA THR A 128 -11.71 3.74 -0.64
C THR A 128 -11.85 2.96 -1.94
N TYR A 129 -10.93 2.04 -2.25
CA TYR A 129 -11.12 1.06 -3.32
C TYR A 129 -12.35 0.19 -3.05
N GLN A 130 -12.57 -0.24 -1.80
CA GLN A 130 -13.81 -0.93 -1.45
C GLN A 130 -15.05 -0.04 -1.62
N LEU A 131 -14.98 1.25 -1.29
CA LEU A 131 -16.05 2.20 -1.56
C LEU A 131 -16.34 2.30 -3.06
N PHE A 132 -15.31 2.36 -3.91
CA PHE A 132 -15.44 2.38 -5.37
C PHE A 132 -16.16 1.13 -5.88
N VAL A 133 -15.72 -0.06 -5.46
CA VAL A 133 -16.29 -1.34 -5.90
C VAL A 133 -17.74 -1.48 -5.45
N HIS A 134 -18.06 -1.18 -4.18
CA HIS A 134 -19.44 -1.21 -3.67
C HIS A 134 -20.33 -0.22 -4.39
N GLY A 135 -19.84 1.01 -4.59
CA GLY A 135 -20.56 2.06 -5.29
C GLY A 135 -20.94 1.64 -6.72
N ALA A 136 -19.99 1.05 -7.44
CA ALA A 136 -20.19 0.69 -8.83
C ALA A 136 -21.15 -0.47 -9.09
N LEU A 137 -21.39 -1.33 -8.08
CA LEU A 137 -22.16 -2.57 -8.25
C LEU A 137 -23.56 -2.51 -7.68
N GLU A 138 -23.75 -1.71 -6.63
CA GLU A 138 -25.04 -1.58 -5.95
C GLU A 138 -25.80 -0.33 -6.38
N SER A 139 -25.20 0.56 -7.18
CA SER A 139 -25.90 1.67 -7.82
C SER A 139 -27.00 1.14 -8.77
N SER A 140 -28.25 1.47 -8.47
CA SER A 140 -29.42 0.99 -9.21
C SER A 140 -29.70 1.78 -10.49
N THR A 141 -28.98 2.89 -10.74
CA THR A 141 -29.21 3.74 -11.91
C THR A 141 -28.05 3.67 -12.91
N VAL A 142 -28.38 3.65 -14.20
CA VAL A 142 -27.44 3.57 -15.34
C VAL A 142 -26.62 4.87 -15.50
N LEU A 143 -26.92 5.92 -14.73
CA LEU A 143 -26.54 7.30 -15.07
C LEU A 143 -25.19 7.76 -14.51
N ASN A 144 -24.76 7.33 -13.30
CA ASN A 144 -23.39 7.65 -12.82
C ASN A 144 -22.93 6.81 -11.58
N PRO A 145 -22.53 5.54 -11.78
CA PRO A 145 -22.18 4.60 -10.70
C PRO A 145 -20.92 4.96 -9.87
N GLN A 146 -20.19 6.02 -10.24
CA GLN A 146 -18.90 6.42 -9.63
C GLN A 146 -18.94 7.85 -9.05
N SER A 147 -20.13 8.37 -8.75
CA SER A 147 -20.35 9.75 -8.29
C SER A 147 -19.57 10.15 -7.02
N ALA A 148 -19.44 9.26 -6.04
CA ALA A 148 -18.69 9.56 -4.82
C ALA A 148 -17.16 9.62 -5.04
N THR A 149 -16.62 8.72 -5.85
CA THR A 149 -15.18 8.64 -6.13
C THR A 149 -14.73 9.69 -7.15
N THR A 150 -15.58 10.03 -8.12
CA THR A 150 -15.34 11.14 -9.06
C THR A 150 -15.28 12.50 -8.37
N VAL A 151 -16.00 12.72 -7.27
CA VAL A 151 -15.87 13.95 -6.46
C VAL A 151 -14.51 14.03 -5.75
N LEU A 152 -13.86 12.89 -5.52
CA LEU A 152 -12.51 12.80 -4.96
C LEU A 152 -11.40 12.85 -6.03
N ASP A 153 -11.74 12.76 -7.32
CA ASP A 153 -10.81 12.87 -8.45
C ASP A 153 -11.09 14.14 -9.29
N PRO A 154 -10.57 15.30 -8.88
CA PRO A 154 -10.90 16.57 -9.52
C PRO A 154 -10.21 16.71 -10.88
N THR A 155 -10.98 16.80 -11.97
CA THR A 155 -10.44 17.03 -13.32
C THR A 155 -10.51 18.51 -13.74
N THR A 156 -11.45 19.26 -13.18
CA THR A 156 -11.67 20.68 -13.51
C THR A 156 -11.14 21.63 -12.42
N ALA A 157 -10.79 22.86 -12.80
CA ALA A 157 -10.37 23.89 -11.84
C ALA A 157 -11.41 24.16 -10.75
N ARG A 158 -12.71 24.13 -11.10
CA ARG A 158 -13.82 24.31 -10.16
C ARG A 158 -13.90 23.18 -9.13
N GLN A 159 -13.73 21.92 -9.57
CA GLN A 159 -13.68 20.78 -8.67
C GLN A 159 -12.48 20.86 -7.72
N ARG A 160 -11.30 21.25 -8.22
CA ARG A 160 -10.11 21.48 -7.37
C ARG A 160 -10.35 22.55 -6.31
N LEU A 161 -11.01 23.64 -6.66
CA LEU A 161 -11.41 24.67 -5.68
C LEU A 161 -12.42 24.15 -4.66
N THR A 162 -13.33 23.26 -5.09
CA THR A 162 -14.32 22.65 -4.20
C THR A 162 -13.64 21.72 -3.19
N ILE A 163 -12.72 20.85 -3.64
CA ILE A 163 -11.92 20.00 -2.75
C ILE A 163 -11.07 20.85 -1.80
N GLY A 164 -10.40 21.89 -2.31
CA GLY A 164 -9.66 22.84 -1.47
C GLY A 164 -10.53 23.50 -0.41
N ALA A 165 -11.74 23.94 -0.77
CA ALA A 165 -12.70 24.52 0.16
C ALA A 165 -13.18 23.50 1.20
N VAL A 166 -13.43 22.25 0.81
CA VAL A 166 -13.83 21.17 1.73
C VAL A 166 -12.69 20.81 2.68
N LEU A 167 -11.44 20.75 2.21
CA LEU A 167 -10.26 20.52 3.04
C LEU A 167 -10.08 21.65 4.05
N VAL A 168 -10.21 22.91 3.63
CA VAL A 168 -10.13 24.06 4.55
C VAL A 168 -11.30 24.04 5.54
N ALA A 169 -12.52 23.78 5.09
CA ALA A 169 -13.70 23.73 5.96
C ALA A 169 -13.61 22.60 7.00
N SER A 170 -13.19 21.40 6.58
CA SER A 170 -12.99 20.27 7.48
C SER A 170 -11.83 20.50 8.45
N TYR A 171 -10.73 21.13 8.01
CA TYR A 171 -9.64 21.54 8.89
C TYR A 171 -10.10 22.54 9.97
N LEU A 172 -10.84 23.57 9.58
CA LEU A 172 -11.38 24.56 10.52
C LEU A 172 -12.38 23.94 11.49
N LEU A 173 -13.25 23.05 10.99
CA LEU A 173 -14.20 22.31 11.82
C LEU A 173 -13.47 21.40 12.83
N ARG A 174 -12.44 20.67 12.39
CA ARG A 174 -11.57 19.86 13.23
C ARG A 174 -10.97 20.69 14.35
N ARG A 175 -10.35 21.82 14.02
CA ARG A 175 -9.71 22.72 14.99
C ARG A 175 -10.72 23.32 15.97
N GLY A 176 -11.92 23.65 15.49
CA GLY A 176 -13.03 24.11 16.34
C GLY A 176 -13.49 23.04 17.34
N LEU A 177 -13.60 21.79 16.90
CA LEU A 177 -13.99 20.65 17.76
C LEU A 177 -12.90 20.33 18.79
N GLU A 178 -11.62 20.39 18.41
CA GLU A 178 -10.49 20.22 19.33
C GLU A 178 -10.50 21.31 20.42
N ALA A 179 -10.61 22.57 20.04
CA ALA A 179 -10.71 23.68 20.99
C ALA A 179 -11.95 23.57 21.90
N ALA A 180 -13.07 23.08 21.37
CA ALA A 180 -14.28 22.83 22.16
C ALA A 180 -14.09 21.66 23.14
N ALA A 181 -13.40 20.60 22.73
CA ALA A 181 -13.06 19.45 23.58
C ALA A 181 -12.16 19.88 24.75
N GLU A 182 -11.14 20.70 24.49
CA GLU A 182 -10.25 21.24 25.52
C GLU A 182 -10.99 22.14 26.52
N ARG A 183 -11.88 23.02 26.03
CA ARG A 183 -12.63 23.95 26.89
C ARG A 183 -13.72 23.29 27.71
N THR A 184 -14.43 22.30 27.15
CA THR A 184 -15.60 21.70 27.78
C THR A 184 -15.30 20.39 28.50
N GLY A 185 -14.17 19.74 28.19
CA GLY A 185 -13.82 18.42 28.70
C GLY A 185 -14.75 17.29 28.23
N ARG A 186 -15.67 17.55 27.28
CA ARG A 186 -16.66 16.57 26.83
C ARG A 186 -16.06 15.66 25.75
N TRP A 187 -16.17 14.35 25.97
CA TRP A 187 -15.68 13.31 25.04
C TRP A 187 -16.32 13.38 23.64
N ALA A 188 -17.56 13.87 23.54
CA ALA A 188 -18.29 13.93 22.27
C ALA A 188 -17.61 14.82 21.23
N PHE A 189 -17.00 15.93 21.65
CA PHE A 189 -16.27 16.81 20.74
C PHE A 189 -14.98 16.17 20.23
N GLY A 190 -14.30 15.38 21.05
CA GLY A 190 -13.12 14.63 20.63
C GLY A 190 -13.46 13.51 19.64
N LEU A 191 -14.57 12.77 19.87
CA LEU A 191 -15.07 11.79 18.90
C LEU A 191 -15.49 12.47 17.58
N GLY A 192 -16.19 13.59 17.65
CA GLY A 192 -16.56 14.40 16.48
C GLY A 192 -15.33 14.90 15.72
N GLY A 193 -14.31 15.40 16.42
CA GLY A 193 -13.05 15.85 15.81
C GLY A 193 -12.35 14.72 15.06
N ALA A 194 -12.37 13.51 15.59
CA ALA A 194 -11.78 12.34 14.94
C ALA A 194 -12.60 11.85 13.72
N LEU A 195 -13.93 11.97 13.75
CA LEU A 195 -14.76 11.72 12.57
C LEU A 195 -14.46 12.71 11.44
N VAL A 196 -14.32 14.00 11.78
CA VAL A 196 -13.92 15.04 10.83
C VAL A 196 -12.50 14.80 10.31
N GLU A 197 -11.58 14.32 11.14
CA GLU A 197 -10.22 13.93 10.70
C GLU A 197 -10.23 12.76 9.72
N GLY A 198 -11.06 11.74 9.96
CA GLY A 198 -11.23 10.62 9.04
C GLY A 198 -11.70 11.12 7.67
N PHE A 199 -12.73 11.98 7.67
CA PHE A 199 -13.23 12.62 6.46
C PHE A 199 -12.16 13.48 5.76
N PHE A 200 -11.47 14.34 6.51
CA PHE A 200 -10.37 15.15 6.02
C PHE A 200 -9.27 14.27 5.39
N SER A 201 -8.90 13.17 6.03
CA SER A 201 -7.84 12.26 5.56
C SER A 201 -8.22 11.57 4.25
N VAL A 202 -9.46 11.07 4.13
CA VAL A 202 -9.96 10.48 2.87
C VAL A 202 -9.92 11.50 1.74
N VAL A 203 -10.43 12.71 1.97
CA VAL A 203 -10.44 13.77 0.95
C VAL A 203 -9.01 14.22 0.62
N LEU A 204 -8.13 14.32 1.61
CA LEU A 204 -6.74 14.76 1.43
C LEU A 204 -5.94 13.73 0.63
N ILE A 205 -6.10 12.44 0.88
CA ILE A 205 -5.31 11.41 0.20
C ILE A 205 -5.73 11.32 -1.26
N PHE A 206 -7.03 11.28 -1.56
CA PHE A 206 -7.49 11.13 -2.93
C PHE A 206 -7.48 12.45 -3.70
N GLY A 207 -8.17 13.47 -3.17
CA GLY A 207 -8.18 14.79 -3.79
C GLY A 207 -6.78 15.41 -3.84
N GLY A 208 -6.00 15.26 -2.77
CA GLY A 208 -4.63 15.76 -2.70
C GLY A 208 -3.64 14.97 -3.55
N SER A 209 -3.71 13.64 -3.64
CA SER A 209 -2.80 12.88 -4.52
C SER A 209 -3.00 13.24 -5.99
N ARG A 210 -4.24 13.44 -6.44
CA ARG A 210 -4.52 13.93 -7.79
C ARG A 210 -3.93 15.32 -8.00
N MET A 211 -4.17 16.24 -7.07
CA MET A 211 -3.63 17.60 -7.13
C MET A 211 -2.09 17.62 -7.09
N LEU A 212 -1.46 16.73 -6.32
CA LEU A 212 0.00 16.55 -6.30
C LEU A 212 0.52 15.96 -7.60
N GLY A 213 -0.20 15.01 -8.21
CA GLY A 213 0.10 14.46 -9.51
C GLY A 213 0.07 15.54 -10.61
N ASP A 214 -0.98 16.36 -10.61
CA ASP A 214 -1.11 17.53 -11.50
C ASP A 214 0.01 18.53 -11.28
N LEU A 215 0.37 18.82 -10.02
CA LEU A 215 1.53 19.67 -9.70
C LEU A 215 2.83 19.06 -10.23
N GLY A 216 2.98 17.73 -10.17
CA GLY A 216 4.10 17.02 -10.75
C GLY A 216 4.15 17.15 -12.28
N ILE A 217 3.00 17.03 -12.96
CA ILE A 217 2.89 17.27 -14.42
C ILE A 217 3.26 18.72 -14.73
N TRP A 218 2.63 19.68 -14.04
CA TRP A 218 2.89 21.11 -14.18
C TRP A 218 4.35 21.46 -13.95
N LEU A 219 5.02 20.83 -12.97
CA LEU A 219 6.43 21.05 -12.67
C LEU A 219 7.31 20.48 -13.78
N ARG A 220 6.97 19.30 -14.31
CA ARG A 220 7.68 18.67 -15.44
C ARG A 220 7.60 19.49 -16.72
N GLU A 221 6.55 20.27 -16.90
CA GLU A 221 6.39 21.22 -18.02
C GLU A 221 7.25 22.50 -17.85
N ARG A 222 7.85 22.75 -16.69
CA ARG A 222 8.67 23.94 -16.46
C ARG A 222 10.10 23.76 -16.95
N VAL A 223 10.65 24.85 -17.48
CA VAL A 223 12.07 24.97 -17.88
C VAL A 223 13.01 24.55 -16.74
N PHE A 224 12.64 24.83 -15.49
CA PHE A 224 13.39 24.38 -14.31
C PHE A 224 13.58 22.85 -14.25
N TYR A 225 12.55 22.06 -14.58
CA TYR A 225 12.67 20.61 -14.63
C TYR A 225 13.62 20.16 -15.76
N GLY A 226 13.59 20.86 -16.90
CA GLY A 226 14.58 20.72 -17.97
C GLY A 226 16.01 20.92 -17.47
N TRP A 227 16.29 22.00 -16.73
CA TRP A 227 17.62 22.21 -16.11
C TRP A 227 18.01 21.11 -15.11
N LEU A 228 17.04 20.53 -14.43
CA LEU A 228 17.27 19.43 -13.48
C LEU A 228 17.65 18.13 -14.22
N LEU A 229 17.01 17.86 -15.35
CA LEU A 229 17.38 16.76 -16.25
C LEU A 229 18.73 16.99 -16.92
N GLU A 230 18.98 18.18 -17.45
CA GLU A 230 20.29 18.56 -18.02
C GLU A 230 21.40 18.47 -16.97
N GLY A 231 21.13 18.89 -15.74
CA GLY A 231 22.07 18.77 -14.61
C GLY A 231 22.34 17.31 -14.25
N LYS A 232 21.32 16.45 -14.27
CA LYS A 232 21.47 14.99 -14.10
C LYS A 232 22.33 14.40 -15.21
N ASP A 233 22.07 14.75 -16.47
CA ASP A 233 22.78 14.22 -17.64
C ASP A 233 24.23 14.73 -17.70
N TRP A 234 24.46 16.00 -17.35
CA TRP A 234 25.81 16.56 -17.19
C TRP A 234 26.58 15.84 -16.09
N LEU A 235 25.97 15.61 -14.92
CA LEU A 235 26.61 14.90 -13.81
C LEU A 235 26.98 13.46 -14.21
N LEU A 236 26.07 12.76 -14.89
CA LEU A 236 26.33 11.42 -15.42
C LEU A 236 27.43 11.43 -16.49
N GLY A 237 27.52 12.48 -17.32
CA GLY A 237 28.62 12.68 -18.27
C GLY A 237 29.97 12.90 -17.59
N VAL A 238 30.01 13.68 -16.51
CA VAL A 238 31.23 13.84 -15.69
C VAL A 238 31.63 12.51 -15.06
N LEU A 239 30.68 11.74 -14.54
CA LEU A 239 30.94 10.40 -13.97
C LEU A 239 31.40 9.40 -15.04
N ALA A 240 30.87 9.49 -16.25
CA ALA A 240 31.31 8.67 -17.39
C ALA A 240 32.76 8.96 -17.77
N SER A 241 33.20 10.23 -17.65
CA SER A 241 34.60 10.61 -17.92
C SER A 241 35.59 9.98 -16.93
N LEU A 242 35.15 9.66 -15.71
CA LEU A 242 35.96 8.97 -14.70
C LEU A 242 35.99 7.46 -14.95
N HIS A 243 34.82 6.85 -15.21
CA HIS A 243 34.72 5.45 -15.62
C HIS A 243 33.35 5.17 -16.23
N ILE A 244 33.33 4.49 -17.38
CA ILE A 244 32.10 4.23 -18.16
C ILE A 244 31.05 3.37 -17.41
N ALA A 245 31.46 2.62 -16.38
CA ALA A 245 30.60 1.73 -15.62
C ALA A 245 29.86 2.45 -14.47
N ILE A 246 30.33 3.62 -14.02
CA ILE A 246 29.74 4.33 -12.88
C ILE A 246 28.32 4.83 -13.17
N PRO A 247 28.02 5.46 -14.33
CA PRO A 247 26.66 5.89 -14.65
C PRO A 247 25.67 4.72 -14.73
N ALA A 248 26.10 3.61 -15.36
CA ALA A 248 25.30 2.39 -15.47
C ALA A 248 25.05 1.75 -14.09
N PHE A 249 26.05 1.75 -13.21
CA PHE A 249 25.87 1.30 -11.83
C PHE A 249 24.93 2.23 -11.04
N LEU A 250 25.03 3.54 -11.19
CA LEU A 250 24.16 4.49 -10.50
C LEU A 250 22.70 4.36 -10.94
N SER A 251 22.45 4.21 -12.24
CA SER A 251 21.10 4.02 -12.77
C SER A 251 20.51 2.69 -12.31
N TRP A 252 21.28 1.60 -12.38
CA TRP A 252 20.90 0.30 -11.83
C TRP A 252 20.64 0.38 -10.32
N ALA A 253 21.53 1.00 -9.55
CA ALA A 253 21.41 1.14 -8.10
C ALA A 253 20.19 2.00 -7.73
N TRP A 254 19.91 3.05 -8.48
CA TRP A 254 18.72 3.88 -8.30
C TRP A 254 17.45 3.10 -8.61
N GLN A 255 17.39 2.37 -9.72
CA GLN A 255 16.26 1.51 -10.07
C GLN A 255 16.05 0.41 -9.03
N ALA A 256 17.11 -0.28 -8.63
CA ALA A 256 17.07 -1.29 -7.56
C ALA A 256 16.62 -0.69 -6.23
N TRP A 257 17.08 0.54 -5.91
CA TRP A 257 16.63 1.28 -4.74
C TRP A 257 15.13 1.55 -4.80
N THR A 258 14.62 2.14 -5.89
CA THR A 258 13.22 2.54 -6.00
C THR A 258 12.26 1.37 -6.19
N LEU A 259 12.63 0.35 -6.94
CA LEU A 259 11.74 -0.76 -7.32
C LEU A 259 11.79 -1.95 -6.35
N HIS A 260 12.87 -2.12 -5.60
CA HIS A 260 13.07 -3.30 -4.77
C HIS A 260 13.38 -2.97 -3.32
N LEU A 261 14.39 -2.14 -3.06
CA LEU A 261 14.83 -1.85 -1.69
C LEU A 261 13.85 -0.95 -0.95
N TRP A 262 13.30 0.07 -1.60
CA TRP A 262 12.40 1.02 -0.98
C TRP A 262 11.08 0.35 -0.54
N PRO A 263 10.35 -0.38 -1.41
CA PRO A 263 9.17 -1.15 -0.99
C PRO A 263 9.49 -2.17 0.11
N LEU A 264 10.62 -2.89 -0.01
CA LEU A 264 11.06 -3.82 1.02
C LEU A 264 11.24 -3.13 2.37
N ILE A 265 11.88 -1.97 2.40
CA ILE A 265 12.10 -1.21 3.63
C ILE A 265 10.77 -0.69 4.18
N THR A 266 9.89 -0.15 3.33
CA THR A 266 8.61 0.41 3.79
C THR A 266 7.68 -0.67 4.32
N ASP A 267 7.54 -1.78 3.60
CA ASP A 267 6.50 -2.77 3.86
C ASP A 267 6.96 -3.80 4.88
N ALA A 268 8.22 -4.26 4.78
CA ALA A 268 8.75 -5.27 5.69
C ALA A 268 9.29 -4.67 7.01
N MET A 269 9.79 -3.42 7.01
CA MET A 269 10.41 -2.83 8.21
C MET A 269 9.62 -1.66 8.79
N LEU A 270 9.28 -0.64 7.99
CA LEU A 270 8.61 0.56 8.53
C LEU A 270 7.20 0.25 9.02
N ALA A 271 6.43 -0.57 8.30
CA ALA A 271 5.07 -0.92 8.69
C ALA A 271 4.98 -1.58 10.09
N PRO A 272 5.72 -2.67 10.40
CA PRO A 272 5.72 -3.25 11.75
C PRO A 272 6.11 -2.25 12.85
N LEU A 273 7.13 -1.42 12.59
CA LEU A 273 7.65 -0.46 13.57
C LEU A 273 6.69 0.70 13.82
N LEU A 274 5.93 1.12 12.82
CA LEU A 274 4.90 2.14 12.98
C LEU A 274 3.68 1.57 13.69
N TRP A 275 3.26 0.33 13.39
CA TRP A 275 2.20 -0.35 14.17
C TRP A 275 2.58 -0.50 15.64
N LEU A 276 3.85 -0.77 15.92
CA LEU A 276 4.38 -0.75 17.28
C LEU A 276 4.35 0.66 17.88
N ALA A 277 4.69 1.71 17.12
CA ALA A 277 4.56 3.10 17.57
C ALA A 277 3.13 3.45 17.96
N VAL A 278 2.17 3.09 17.10
CA VAL A 278 0.74 3.27 17.32
C VAL A 278 0.28 2.59 18.58
N THR A 279 0.76 1.36 18.80
CA THR A 279 0.47 0.62 20.01
C THR A 279 0.93 1.39 21.24
N GLY A 280 2.14 1.96 21.23
CA GLY A 280 2.62 2.76 22.34
C GLY A 280 1.87 4.08 22.52
N LEU A 281 1.35 4.67 21.44
CA LEU A 281 0.45 5.83 21.50
C LEU A 281 -0.88 5.47 22.20
N VAL A 282 -1.52 4.36 21.83
CA VAL A 282 -2.77 3.88 22.45
C VAL A 282 -2.59 3.67 23.96
N PHE A 283 -1.40 3.25 24.38
CA PHE A 283 -1.05 3.05 25.79
C PHE A 283 -0.52 4.30 26.50
N GLY A 284 -0.46 5.46 25.82
CA GLY A 284 -0.06 6.73 26.42
C GLY A 284 1.44 6.86 26.70
N THR A 285 2.29 6.03 26.10
CA THR A 285 3.76 6.09 26.27
C THR A 285 4.44 7.14 25.40
N TYR A 286 3.85 7.46 24.25
CA TYR A 286 4.44 8.34 23.23
C TYR A 286 3.74 9.70 23.09
N THR A 287 3.04 10.15 24.14
CA THR A 287 2.34 11.45 24.16
C THR A 287 3.25 12.65 24.49
N LEU A 288 4.58 12.47 24.48
CA LEU A 288 5.52 13.58 24.68
C LEU A 288 5.45 14.52 23.47
N SER A 289 4.86 15.69 23.68
CA SER A 289 4.84 16.81 22.75
C SER A 289 6.26 17.13 22.24
N ALA A 290 6.37 17.50 20.97
CA ALA A 290 7.62 17.97 20.35
C ALA A 290 8.29 19.05 21.21
N ALA A 291 7.52 19.90 21.90
CA ALA A 291 8.02 20.93 22.80
C ALA A 291 8.74 20.35 24.02
N GLU A 292 8.20 19.30 24.64
CA GLU A 292 8.84 18.62 25.78
C GLU A 292 10.08 17.84 25.33
N LEU A 293 10.07 17.25 24.12
CA LEU A 293 11.26 16.61 23.56
C LEU A 293 12.34 17.61 23.15
N TRP A 294 11.95 18.79 22.67
CA TRP A 294 12.84 19.88 22.28
C TRP A 294 13.45 20.57 23.51
N GLU A 295 12.67 20.78 24.57
CA GLU A 295 13.18 21.24 25.87
C GLU A 295 14.08 20.19 26.53
N LYS A 296 13.69 18.91 26.48
CA LYS A 296 14.52 17.81 27.01
C LYS A 296 15.75 17.54 26.16
N GLY A 297 15.72 17.85 24.85
CA GLY A 297 16.88 17.85 23.95
C GLY A 297 17.78 19.08 24.11
N ARG A 298 17.24 20.21 24.61
CA ARG A 298 18.01 21.37 25.09
C ARG A 298 18.71 21.08 26.42
N GLN A 299 18.08 20.31 27.31
CA GLN A 299 18.60 20.01 28.65
C GLN A 299 19.46 18.73 28.70
N GLY A 300 19.18 17.75 27.84
CA GLY A 300 19.93 16.49 27.69
C GLY A 300 20.67 16.48 26.36
N GLY A 301 21.95 16.83 26.40
CA GLY A 301 22.79 17.04 25.22
C GLY A 301 22.75 15.90 24.20
N PHE A 302 22.08 16.14 23.07
CA PHE A 302 22.31 15.39 21.84
C PHE A 302 23.74 15.68 21.34
N ALA A 303 24.68 14.79 21.67
CA ALA A 303 26.02 14.78 21.10
C ALA A 303 25.95 14.26 19.65
N GLY A 304 25.50 15.12 18.71
CA GLY A 304 25.40 14.74 17.30
C GLY A 304 25.37 15.92 16.33
N PRO A 305 25.54 15.66 15.01
CA PRO A 305 25.68 16.69 13.96
C PRO A 305 24.49 17.67 13.88
N TRP A 306 23.32 17.22 14.32
CA TRP A 306 22.07 17.97 14.31
C TRP A 306 22.06 19.16 15.28
N SER A 307 22.78 19.07 16.41
CA SER A 307 22.94 20.17 17.38
C SER A 307 23.73 21.37 16.83
N ARG A 308 24.54 21.15 15.80
CA ARG A 308 25.28 22.20 15.09
C ARG A 308 24.42 22.87 14.02
N ARG A 309 23.48 22.12 13.43
CA ARG A 309 22.55 22.62 12.40
C ARG A 309 21.44 23.46 13.01
N SER A 310 20.88 23.06 14.16
CA SER A 310 19.91 23.88 14.92
C SER A 310 20.50 25.21 15.40
N ARG A 311 21.76 25.19 15.86
CA ARG A 311 22.52 26.42 16.19
C ARG A 311 22.82 27.30 14.98
N ARG A 312 22.90 26.75 13.77
CA ARG A 312 23.09 27.53 12.54
C ARG A 312 21.78 28.12 12.03
N LEU A 313 20.66 27.39 12.14
CA LEU A 313 19.33 27.89 11.80
C LEU A 313 18.88 29.01 12.74
N ALA A 314 19.06 28.86 14.06
CA ALA A 314 18.81 29.93 15.03
C ALA A 314 19.69 31.18 14.80
N ARG A 315 20.86 31.02 14.17
CA ARG A 315 21.74 32.12 13.76
C ARG A 315 21.38 32.74 12.40
N LEU A 316 20.58 32.07 11.59
CA LEU A 316 20.07 32.59 10.32
C LEU A 316 18.77 33.35 10.56
N GLU A 317 17.95 32.89 11.49
CA GLU A 317 16.75 33.57 11.98
C GLU A 317 17.10 34.90 12.67
N SER A 318 18.20 34.95 13.43
CA SER A 318 18.73 36.19 14.01
C SER A 318 19.39 37.13 12.98
N ARG A 319 19.53 36.73 11.71
CA ARG A 319 20.17 37.50 10.65
C ARG A 319 19.19 38.15 9.65
N GLY A 320 17.90 38.15 9.94
CA GLY A 320 16.97 39.11 9.32
C GLY A 320 16.77 38.99 7.80
N LEU A 321 16.93 37.80 7.22
CA LEU A 321 16.53 37.54 5.83
C LEU A 321 15.00 37.49 5.73
N SER A 322 14.41 38.67 5.62
CA SER A 322 12.98 38.89 5.46
C SER A 322 12.64 38.80 3.97
N ALA A 323 12.15 37.63 3.56
CA ALA A 323 11.35 37.52 2.34
C ALA A 323 9.97 38.15 2.60
N SER A 324 9.21 38.49 1.54
CA SER A 324 8.04 39.38 1.64
C SER A 324 7.01 38.96 2.71
N ARG A 325 6.62 39.90 3.59
CA ARG A 325 5.77 39.68 4.79
C ARG A 325 4.41 39.02 4.51
N GLY A 326 3.83 39.22 3.32
CA GLY A 326 2.48 38.73 2.99
C GLY A 326 2.44 37.25 2.61
N SER A 327 3.32 36.82 1.70
CA SER A 327 3.37 35.42 1.25
C SER A 327 4.06 34.51 2.26
N GLN A 328 5.03 35.03 3.02
CA GLN A 328 5.75 34.24 4.00
C GLN A 328 4.89 33.91 5.21
N THR A 329 3.98 34.79 5.65
CA THR A 329 3.10 34.49 6.79
C THR A 329 2.10 33.39 6.42
N VAL A 330 1.46 33.48 5.26
CA VAL A 330 0.49 32.46 4.80
C VAL A 330 1.18 31.14 4.47
N VAL A 331 2.36 31.17 3.82
CA VAL A 331 3.11 29.95 3.50
C VAL A 331 3.74 29.35 4.75
N LEU A 332 4.30 30.14 5.67
CA LEU A 332 4.81 29.61 6.93
C LEU A 332 3.69 29.11 7.83
N GLU A 333 2.55 29.77 7.89
CA GLU A 333 1.39 29.31 8.66
C GLU A 333 0.80 28.03 8.04
N PHE A 334 0.69 27.95 6.70
CA PHE A 334 0.29 26.73 6.01
C PHE A 334 1.30 25.60 6.20
N VAL A 335 2.60 25.88 6.10
CA VAL A 335 3.68 24.92 6.31
C VAL A 335 3.74 24.51 7.77
N GLU A 336 3.57 25.40 8.74
CA GLU A 336 3.57 25.10 10.17
C GLU A 336 2.34 24.28 10.57
N ILE A 337 1.19 24.54 9.94
CA ILE A 337 -0.03 23.75 10.10
C ILE A 337 0.14 22.33 9.53
N PHE A 338 0.69 22.18 8.32
CA PHE A 338 0.87 20.87 7.68
C PHE A 338 2.08 20.10 8.23
N VAL A 339 3.20 20.78 8.47
CA VAL A 339 4.43 20.19 9.02
C VAL A 339 4.27 19.91 10.51
N GLY A 340 3.52 20.72 11.27
CA GLY A 340 3.19 20.43 12.66
C GLY A 340 2.32 19.17 12.80
N ASP A 341 1.35 18.98 11.90
CA ASP A 341 0.51 17.77 11.85
C ASP A 341 1.30 16.53 11.39
N LEU A 342 2.23 16.71 10.43
CA LEU A 342 3.15 15.65 10.01
C LEU A 342 4.16 15.29 11.11
N GLU A 343 4.68 16.27 11.85
CA GLU A 343 5.62 16.10 12.96
C GLU A 343 4.98 15.32 14.11
N ALA A 344 3.70 15.58 14.42
CA ALA A 344 2.93 14.79 15.36
C ALA A 344 2.83 13.29 14.98
N ARG A 345 2.89 12.97 13.68
CA ARG A 345 2.90 11.58 13.17
C ARG A 345 4.29 10.94 13.19
N VAL A 346 5.35 11.72 12.92
CA VAL A 346 6.73 11.23 12.81
C VAL A 346 7.38 10.97 14.17
N ILE A 347 7.04 11.75 15.21
CA ILE A 347 7.66 11.63 16.53
C ILE A 347 7.44 10.25 17.19
N PRO A 348 6.21 9.71 17.26
CA PRO A 348 5.98 8.37 17.82
C PRO A 348 6.77 7.28 17.09
N PHE A 349 6.92 7.40 15.77
CA PHE A 349 7.70 6.46 14.95
C PHE A 349 9.19 6.47 15.32
N VAL A 350 9.80 7.66 15.39
CA VAL A 350 11.22 7.78 15.77
C VAL A 350 11.44 7.25 17.19
N GLN A 351 10.48 7.45 18.09
CA GLN A 351 10.54 6.92 19.44
C GLN A 351 10.45 5.39 19.45
N SER A 352 9.49 4.78 18.75
CA SER A 352 9.37 3.32 18.68
C SER A 352 10.63 2.67 18.09
N LEU A 353 11.15 3.22 16.98
CA LEU A 353 12.39 2.77 16.36
C LEU A 353 13.55 2.86 17.36
N ARG A 354 13.66 3.97 18.09
CA ARG A 354 14.69 4.13 19.13
C ARG A 354 14.54 3.10 20.24
N HIS A 355 13.33 2.78 20.70
CA HIS A 355 13.10 1.80 21.75
C HIS A 355 13.43 0.37 21.29
N VAL A 356 13.02 0.00 20.08
CA VAL A 356 13.36 -1.29 19.47
C VAL A 356 14.87 -1.43 19.28
N LEU A 357 15.53 -0.40 18.74
CA LEU A 357 16.98 -0.40 18.56
C LEU A 357 17.76 -0.41 19.88
N ARG A 358 17.19 0.16 20.96
CA ARG A 358 17.78 0.09 22.31
C ARG A 358 17.73 -1.32 22.90
N VAL A 359 16.70 -2.11 22.59
CA VAL A 359 16.66 -3.55 22.96
C VAL A 359 17.70 -4.34 22.15
N GLY A 360 17.85 -3.99 20.88
CA GLY A 360 18.93 -4.45 20.02
C GLY A 360 18.45 -5.04 18.70
N LEU A 361 19.39 -5.20 17.77
CA LEU A 361 19.17 -5.81 16.45
C LEU A 361 18.58 -7.24 16.46
N PRO A 362 18.87 -8.15 17.43
CA PRO A 362 18.29 -9.49 17.38
C PRO A 362 16.79 -9.45 17.69
N PHE A 363 16.36 -8.59 18.62
CA PHE A 363 14.95 -8.38 18.91
C PHE A 363 14.23 -7.77 17.70
N MET A 364 14.82 -6.75 17.07
CA MET A 364 14.24 -6.12 15.88
C MET A 364 14.02 -7.12 14.74
N GLY A 365 15.02 -7.96 14.43
CA GLY A 365 14.91 -8.98 13.40
C GLY A 365 13.84 -10.04 13.73
N ALA A 366 13.77 -10.49 14.98
CA ALA A 366 12.76 -11.45 15.42
C ALA A 366 11.34 -10.88 15.36
N PHE A 367 11.16 -9.63 15.81
CA PHE A 367 9.87 -8.92 15.75
C PHE A 367 9.40 -8.70 14.31
N ILE A 368 10.27 -8.21 13.42
CA ILE A 368 9.94 -7.98 12.01
C ILE A 368 9.53 -9.31 11.35
N LEU A 369 10.32 -10.37 11.51
CA LEU A 369 10.01 -11.68 10.93
C LEU A 369 8.66 -12.21 11.43
N LEU A 370 8.44 -12.17 12.75
CA LEU A 370 7.20 -12.69 13.34
C LEU A 370 5.99 -11.83 12.94
N TYR A 371 6.15 -10.50 12.88
CA TYR A 371 5.09 -9.61 12.42
C TYR A 371 4.70 -9.90 10.97
N SER A 372 5.66 -10.09 10.08
CA SER A 372 5.39 -10.45 8.68
C SER A 372 4.75 -11.83 8.58
N LEU A 373 5.20 -12.81 9.37
CA LEU A 373 4.57 -14.14 9.42
C LEU A 373 3.11 -14.06 9.83
N VAL A 374 2.82 -13.30 10.89
CA VAL A 374 1.45 -13.12 11.39
C VAL A 374 0.60 -12.32 10.38
N SER A 375 1.16 -11.29 9.75
CA SER A 375 0.47 -10.48 8.75
C SER A 375 0.16 -11.26 7.47
N ALA A 376 0.94 -12.30 7.15
CA ALA A 376 0.67 -13.19 6.02
C ALA A 376 -0.47 -14.19 6.29
N ILE A 377 -0.86 -14.45 7.55
CA ILE A 377 -1.90 -15.44 7.88
C ILE A 377 -3.23 -15.07 7.22
N GLN A 378 -3.66 -13.82 7.32
CA GLN A 378 -4.93 -13.36 6.76
C GLN A 378 -4.98 -13.53 5.23
N PRO A 379 -4.07 -12.93 4.42
CA PRO A 379 -4.09 -13.10 2.98
C PRO A 379 -3.90 -14.56 2.55
N LEU A 380 -3.00 -15.32 3.20
CA LEU A 380 -2.82 -16.75 2.87
C LEU A 380 -4.08 -17.57 3.18
N SER A 381 -4.76 -17.29 4.28
CA SER A 381 -6.02 -17.98 4.60
C SER A 381 -7.13 -17.62 3.62
N TYR A 382 -7.16 -16.37 3.15
CA TYR A 382 -8.06 -15.94 2.08
C TYR A 382 -7.76 -16.69 0.77
N LEU A 383 -6.49 -16.75 0.35
CA LEU A 383 -6.06 -17.49 -0.84
C LEU A 383 -6.41 -18.98 -0.73
N LEU A 384 -6.19 -19.59 0.43
CA LEU A 384 -6.57 -20.99 0.67
C LEU A 384 -8.09 -21.19 0.57
N MET A 385 -8.90 -20.34 1.20
CA MET A 385 -10.35 -20.39 1.10
C MET A 385 -10.82 -20.18 -0.34
N ARG A 386 -10.17 -19.26 -1.06
CA ARG A 386 -10.43 -18.98 -2.47
C ARG A 386 -10.19 -20.21 -3.32
N ASP A 387 -9.02 -20.83 -3.18
CA ASP A 387 -8.62 -21.99 -3.97
C ASP A 387 -9.51 -23.21 -3.67
N LEU A 388 -10.02 -23.33 -2.43
CA LEU A 388 -10.99 -24.35 -2.04
C LEU A 388 -12.39 -24.13 -2.65
N ILE A 389 -12.82 -22.88 -2.86
CA ILE A 389 -14.14 -22.54 -3.43
C ILE A 389 -14.12 -22.57 -4.97
N GLY A 390 -13.00 -22.22 -5.59
CA GLY A 390 -12.77 -22.33 -7.04
C GLY A 390 -13.40 -21.23 -7.91
N GLY A 391 -13.19 -21.31 -9.22
CA GLY A 391 -13.48 -20.27 -10.22
C GLY A 391 -14.95 -19.88 -10.37
N ASN A 392 -15.37 -18.84 -9.64
CA ASN A 392 -16.70 -18.25 -9.71
C ASN A 392 -16.69 -16.87 -10.39
N VAL A 393 -17.86 -16.46 -10.92
CA VAL A 393 -18.03 -15.12 -11.50
C VAL A 393 -17.95 -14.05 -10.42
N PHE A 394 -17.57 -12.84 -10.81
CA PHE A 394 -17.40 -11.74 -9.86
C PHE A 394 -18.61 -11.46 -8.97
N ALA A 395 -19.83 -11.52 -9.50
CA ALA A 395 -21.03 -11.27 -8.68
C ALA A 395 -21.16 -12.26 -7.50
N PHE A 396 -20.66 -13.49 -7.64
CA PHE A 396 -20.58 -14.43 -6.53
C PHE A 396 -19.52 -13.96 -5.53
N TRP A 397 -18.32 -13.66 -6.00
CA TRP A 397 -17.22 -13.26 -5.14
C TRP A 397 -17.47 -11.94 -4.44
N PHE A 398 -18.10 -10.95 -5.07
CA PHE A 398 -18.51 -9.71 -4.43
C PHE A 398 -19.42 -9.95 -3.21
N ARG A 399 -20.34 -10.93 -3.29
CA ARG A 399 -21.24 -11.28 -2.18
C ARG A 399 -20.55 -12.12 -1.10
N VAL A 400 -19.64 -13.00 -1.51
CA VAL A 400 -18.99 -13.99 -0.63
C VAL A 400 -17.66 -13.47 -0.04
N GLN A 401 -17.04 -12.47 -0.65
CA GLN A 401 -15.79 -11.89 -0.20
C GLN A 401 -15.91 -11.28 1.21
N PRO A 402 -16.94 -10.48 1.56
CA PRO A 402 -17.05 -9.95 2.91
C PRO A 402 -17.02 -11.01 4.03
N PRO A 403 -17.83 -12.09 3.98
CA PRO A 403 -17.73 -13.13 5.01
C PRO A 403 -16.40 -13.91 4.96
N LEU A 404 -15.75 -14.08 3.80
CA LEU A 404 -14.41 -14.69 3.72
C LEU A 404 -13.32 -13.78 4.31
N ASP A 405 -13.38 -12.48 4.06
CA ASP A 405 -12.50 -11.47 4.66
C ASP A 405 -12.67 -11.45 6.19
N LEU A 406 -13.92 -11.62 6.66
CA LEU A 406 -14.21 -11.74 8.08
C LEU A 406 -13.54 -12.98 8.67
N LEU A 407 -13.77 -14.16 8.07
CA LEU A 407 -13.23 -15.43 8.56
C LEU A 407 -11.69 -15.46 8.55
N SER A 408 -11.06 -14.95 7.49
CA SER A 408 -9.60 -14.83 7.41
C SER A 408 -9.04 -13.84 8.44
N GLY A 409 -9.72 -12.71 8.65
CA GLY A 409 -9.34 -11.71 9.66
C GLY A 409 -9.52 -12.19 11.10
N MET A 410 -10.47 -13.09 11.39
CA MET A 410 -10.70 -13.65 12.73
C MET A 410 -9.49 -14.38 13.32
N LEU A 411 -8.55 -14.86 12.48
CA LEU A 411 -7.33 -15.51 12.94
C LEU A 411 -6.14 -14.54 12.94
N GLY A 412 -5.92 -13.84 11.82
CA GLY A 412 -4.75 -12.99 11.63
C GLY A 412 -4.74 -11.75 12.52
N GLU A 413 -5.86 -11.04 12.60
CA GLU A 413 -5.92 -9.74 13.30
C GLU A 413 -5.74 -9.86 14.82
N PRO A 414 -6.41 -10.80 15.53
CA PRO A 414 -6.18 -10.95 16.96
C PRO A 414 -4.76 -11.35 17.31
N LEU A 415 -4.12 -12.18 16.47
CA LEU A 415 -2.74 -12.59 16.67
C LEU A 415 -1.78 -11.41 16.46
N ARG A 416 -2.01 -10.59 15.43
CA ARG A 416 -1.23 -9.37 15.15
C ARG A 416 -1.32 -8.38 16.30
N ILE A 417 -2.52 -8.13 16.81
CA ILE A 417 -2.76 -7.22 17.93
C ILE A 417 -2.07 -7.73 19.21
N SER A 418 -2.14 -9.04 19.48
CA SER A 418 -1.48 -9.66 20.62
C SER A 418 0.05 -9.53 20.53
N LEU A 419 0.61 -9.75 19.32
CA LEU A 419 2.05 -9.59 19.07
C LEU A 419 2.51 -8.16 19.35
N LEU A 420 1.76 -7.16 18.89
CA LEU A 420 2.08 -5.75 19.09
C LEU A 420 2.09 -5.39 20.58
N ALA A 421 1.10 -5.85 21.35
CA ALA A 421 1.03 -5.61 22.79
C ALA A 421 2.23 -6.25 23.53
N VAL A 422 2.56 -7.51 23.21
CA VAL A 422 3.70 -8.23 23.80
C VAL A 422 5.03 -7.57 23.43
N ALA A 423 5.23 -7.23 22.16
CA ALA A 423 6.43 -6.56 21.69
C ALA A 423 6.63 -5.22 22.42
N MET A 424 5.55 -4.46 22.63
CA MET A 424 5.61 -3.22 23.42
C MET A 424 6.05 -3.50 24.86
N THR A 425 5.43 -4.45 25.56
CA THR A 425 5.82 -4.80 26.94
C THR A 425 7.31 -5.16 27.04
N LEU A 426 7.81 -5.98 26.11
CA LEU A 426 9.22 -6.39 26.10
C LEU A 426 10.16 -5.22 25.84
N THR A 427 9.80 -4.31 24.92
CA THR A 427 10.62 -3.11 24.65
C THR A 427 10.70 -2.17 25.85
N LEU A 428 9.58 -1.94 26.54
CA LEU A 428 9.55 -1.09 27.74
C LEU A 428 10.28 -1.73 28.92
N SER A 429 10.09 -3.03 29.12
CA SER A 429 10.79 -3.79 30.16
C SER A 429 12.31 -3.75 30.00
N ALA A 430 12.80 -3.87 28.76
CA ALA A 430 14.23 -3.81 28.47
C ALA A 430 14.83 -2.41 28.74
N VAL A 431 14.08 -1.36 28.44
CA VAL A 431 14.48 0.04 28.72
C VAL A 431 14.54 0.28 30.22
N GLN A 432 13.54 -0.15 30.99
CA GLN A 432 13.52 0.01 32.45
C GLN A 432 14.69 -0.71 33.14
N ARG A 433 15.02 -1.93 32.72
CA ARG A 433 16.19 -2.68 33.25
C ARG A 433 17.52 -1.97 32.97
N SER A 434 17.60 -1.29 31.82
CA SER A 434 18.79 -0.52 31.43
C SER A 434 18.94 0.76 32.24
N ASP A 435 17.82 1.44 32.55
CA ASP A 435 17.80 2.69 33.32
C ASP A 435 17.96 2.48 34.84
N SER A 436 17.59 1.31 35.37
CA SER A 436 17.76 0.94 36.78
C SER A 436 19.16 0.39 37.13
N SER A 437 19.89 -0.11 36.13
CA SER A 437 21.26 -0.63 36.31
C SER A 437 22.33 0.37 36.80
N PRO A 438 22.32 1.69 36.48
CA PRO A 438 23.39 2.59 36.93
C PRO A 438 23.35 2.90 38.43
N ALA A 439 22.15 3.06 39.01
CA ALA A 439 21.98 3.49 40.39
C ALA A 439 22.02 2.31 41.39
N ALA A 440 21.46 1.16 41.01
CA ALA A 440 21.54 -0.07 41.80
C ALA A 440 22.96 -0.67 41.76
N ALA A 441 23.63 -0.65 40.59
CA ALA A 441 25.03 -1.08 40.51
C ALA A 441 25.96 -0.15 41.30
N ALA A 442 25.73 1.16 41.35
CA ALA A 442 26.54 2.07 42.16
C ALA A 442 26.40 1.81 43.68
N HIS A 443 25.19 1.50 44.17
CA HIS A 443 24.99 1.15 45.59
C HIS A 443 25.57 -0.24 45.94
N GLN A 444 25.56 -1.19 45.00
CA GLN A 444 26.05 -2.54 45.21
C GLN A 444 27.57 -2.68 44.95
N GLN A 445 28.15 -1.87 44.05
CA GLN A 445 29.60 -1.71 43.83
C GLN A 445 30.29 -0.93 44.96
N ALA A 446 29.57 -0.04 45.65
CA ALA A 446 30.09 0.59 46.87
C ALA A 446 30.25 -0.41 48.03
N GLN A 447 29.53 -1.54 48.01
CA GLN A 447 29.58 -2.58 49.04
C GLN A 447 30.46 -3.78 48.66
N LEU A 448 30.75 -3.97 47.37
CA LEU A 448 31.62 -5.03 46.87
C LEU A 448 32.65 -4.42 45.92
N ALA A 449 33.85 -4.14 46.43
CA ALA A 449 34.99 -3.70 45.64
C ALA A 449 35.43 -4.81 44.67
N VAL A 450 34.78 -4.85 43.50
CA VAL A 450 35.17 -5.65 42.33
C VAL A 450 35.41 -4.67 41.18
N PRO A 451 36.54 -4.77 40.45
CA PRO A 451 36.84 -3.86 39.36
C PRO A 451 35.72 -3.89 38.30
N PRO A 452 35.40 -2.74 37.66
CA PRO A 452 34.29 -2.67 36.73
C PRO A 452 34.51 -3.62 35.55
N PRO A 453 33.48 -4.35 35.06
CA PRO A 453 33.60 -5.10 33.83
C PRO A 453 33.91 -4.12 32.70
N THR A 454 35.03 -4.36 32.01
CA THR A 454 35.38 -3.63 30.80
C THR A 454 34.21 -3.70 29.83
N ARG A 455 33.66 -2.55 29.49
CA ARG A 455 32.61 -2.38 28.47
C ARG A 455 33.23 -2.65 27.10
N GLY A 456 33.50 -3.93 26.82
CA GLY A 456 34.09 -4.40 25.58
C GLY A 456 33.13 -4.08 24.45
N TRP A 457 33.62 -3.31 23.48
CA TRP A 457 32.88 -3.10 22.24
C TRP A 457 32.60 -4.47 21.61
N PRO A 458 31.39 -4.71 21.07
CA PRO A 458 31.09 -5.97 20.41
C PRO A 458 32.14 -6.19 19.32
N SER A 459 32.70 -7.40 19.24
CA SER A 459 33.67 -7.71 18.20
C SER A 459 33.03 -7.47 16.82
N ILE A 460 33.81 -6.99 15.86
CA ILE A 460 33.32 -6.65 14.51
C ILE A 460 32.52 -7.82 13.91
N GLY A 461 32.95 -9.06 14.15
CA GLY A 461 32.23 -10.27 13.74
C GLY A 461 30.82 -10.43 14.34
N GLN A 462 30.60 -10.00 15.59
CA GLN A 462 29.25 -10.01 16.19
C GLN A 462 28.34 -8.97 15.54
N LEU A 463 28.85 -7.77 15.26
CA LEU A 463 28.09 -6.72 14.54
C LEU A 463 27.74 -7.15 13.11
N VAL A 464 28.69 -7.75 12.37
CA VAL A 464 28.44 -8.26 11.02
C VAL A 464 27.40 -9.38 11.04
N SER A 465 27.50 -10.33 11.98
CA SER A 465 26.50 -11.40 12.13
C SER A 465 25.12 -10.87 12.50
N ALA A 466 25.07 -9.78 13.27
CA ALA A 466 23.83 -9.13 13.66
C ALA A 466 23.12 -8.50 12.48
N ILE A 467 23.85 -7.69 11.71
CA ILE A 467 23.35 -7.00 10.53
C ILE A 467 22.91 -8.03 9.48
N ALA A 468 23.71 -9.06 9.23
CA ALA A 468 23.40 -10.09 8.25
C ALA A 468 22.11 -10.86 8.59
N LEU A 469 21.92 -11.26 9.86
CA LEU A 469 20.71 -11.97 10.26
C LEU A 469 19.48 -11.06 10.24
N THR A 470 19.58 -9.80 10.68
CA THR A 470 18.47 -8.85 10.57
C THR A 470 18.11 -8.57 9.11
N LEU A 471 19.10 -8.43 8.23
CA LEU A 471 18.87 -8.27 6.79
C LEU A 471 18.20 -9.52 6.20
N ALA A 472 18.61 -10.72 6.60
CA ALA A 472 17.97 -11.97 6.20
C ALA A 472 16.50 -12.03 6.67
N CYS A 473 16.20 -11.57 7.89
CA CYS A 473 14.82 -11.46 8.37
C CYS A 473 13.99 -10.46 7.54
N ILE A 474 14.57 -9.31 7.18
CA ILE A 474 13.88 -8.31 6.34
C ILE A 474 13.64 -8.87 4.94
N LEU A 475 14.63 -9.55 4.34
CA LEU A 475 14.49 -10.20 3.03
C LEU A 475 13.45 -11.32 3.06
N ALA A 476 13.44 -12.16 4.10
CA ALA A 476 12.44 -13.21 4.28
C ALA A 476 11.05 -12.62 4.49
N ALA A 477 10.93 -11.55 5.28
CA ALA A 477 9.70 -10.80 5.47
C ALA A 477 9.19 -10.22 4.15
N GLY A 478 10.05 -9.61 3.35
CA GLY A 478 9.69 -9.07 2.04
C GLY A 478 9.34 -10.12 0.99
N ALA A 479 10.03 -11.27 1.02
CA ALA A 479 9.68 -12.41 0.17
C ALA A 479 8.30 -12.97 0.57
N LEU A 480 8.02 -13.02 1.87
CA LEU A 480 6.74 -13.46 2.38
C LEU A 480 5.62 -12.48 2.03
N THR A 481 5.84 -11.17 2.19
CA THR A 481 4.84 -10.16 1.79
C THR A 481 4.58 -10.25 0.30
N LYS A 482 5.60 -10.38 -0.55
CA LYS A 482 5.43 -10.59 -1.99
C LYS A 482 4.75 -11.90 -2.37
N ALA A 483 4.97 -12.96 -1.59
CA ALA A 483 4.32 -14.25 -1.82
C ALA A 483 2.85 -14.25 -1.33
N SER A 484 2.54 -13.44 -0.31
CA SER A 484 1.19 -13.24 0.20
C SER A 484 0.40 -12.16 -0.54
N ASP A 485 1.11 -11.22 -1.15
CA ASP A 485 0.54 -10.28 -2.12
C ASP A 485 0.07 -11.14 -3.29
N SER A 486 -1.24 -11.15 -3.52
CA SER A 486 -1.81 -11.73 -4.73
C SER A 486 -1.15 -11.01 -5.92
N PRO A 487 -0.31 -11.68 -6.73
CA PRO A 487 0.25 -11.04 -7.91
C PRO A 487 -0.91 -10.68 -8.83
N ALA A 488 -1.31 -9.41 -8.81
CA ALA A 488 -2.29 -8.77 -9.67
C ALA A 488 -3.38 -9.71 -10.21
N ASP A 489 -4.24 -10.27 -9.35
CA ASP A 489 -5.55 -10.89 -9.67
C ASP A 489 -5.66 -11.78 -10.93
N THR A 490 -4.55 -12.27 -11.50
CA THR A 490 -4.52 -12.91 -12.81
C THR A 490 -4.26 -14.40 -12.65
N ASP A 491 -5.32 -15.19 -12.81
CA ASP A 491 -5.21 -16.65 -12.95
C ASP A 491 -4.61 -16.93 -14.33
N LEU A 492 -3.27 -16.94 -14.39
CA LEU A 492 -2.51 -17.16 -15.62
C LEU A 492 -2.60 -18.63 -16.03
N ARG A 493 -3.30 -18.88 -17.13
CA ARG A 493 -3.40 -20.20 -17.74
C ARG A 493 -2.58 -20.26 -19.00
N TRP A 494 -1.65 -21.20 -19.06
CA TRP A 494 -0.78 -21.39 -20.20
C TRP A 494 -1.43 -22.34 -21.20
N ALA A 495 -1.45 -21.95 -22.47
CA ALA A 495 -1.89 -22.77 -23.58
C ALA A 495 -0.72 -22.95 -24.56
N ALA A 496 -0.37 -24.19 -24.85
CA ALA A 496 0.56 -24.53 -25.92
C ALA A 496 -0.06 -24.21 -27.30
N PRO A 497 0.74 -24.16 -28.39
CA PRO A 497 0.23 -23.87 -29.72
C PRO A 497 -0.89 -24.83 -30.13
N GLY A 498 -2.07 -24.28 -30.45
CA GLY A 498 -3.26 -25.04 -30.82
C GLY A 498 -4.00 -25.73 -29.66
N GLU A 499 -3.52 -25.59 -28.42
CA GLU A 499 -4.19 -26.10 -27.23
C GLU A 499 -5.48 -25.31 -26.96
N THR A 500 -6.51 -26.01 -26.48
CA THR A 500 -7.75 -25.40 -26.02
C THR A 500 -7.71 -25.30 -24.50
N VAL A 501 -7.84 -24.07 -23.99
CA VAL A 501 -7.79 -23.80 -22.56
C VAL A 501 -9.05 -23.05 -22.15
N ASP A 502 -9.63 -23.48 -21.02
CA ASP A 502 -10.80 -22.82 -20.45
C ASP A 502 -10.39 -21.50 -19.78
N LEU A 503 -10.88 -20.37 -20.28
CA LEU A 503 -10.73 -19.05 -19.64
C LEU A 503 -11.42 -19.04 -18.27
N LEU A 504 -12.66 -19.53 -18.24
CA LEU A 504 -13.39 -19.93 -17.05
C LEU A 504 -13.97 -21.33 -17.30
N ALA A 505 -14.36 -22.03 -16.23
CA ALA A 505 -14.95 -23.35 -16.37
C ALA A 505 -16.14 -23.35 -17.36
N GLY A 506 -16.03 -24.13 -18.45
CA GLY A 506 -17.05 -24.18 -19.51
C GLY A 506 -16.95 -23.06 -20.55
N GLN A 507 -15.82 -22.37 -20.64
CA GLN A 507 -15.53 -21.35 -21.65
C GLN A 507 -14.20 -21.65 -22.34
N PRO A 508 -14.16 -22.68 -23.21
CA PRO A 508 -12.94 -23.04 -23.92
C PRO A 508 -12.59 -21.95 -24.93
N MET A 509 -11.31 -21.59 -24.91
CA MET A 509 -10.69 -20.61 -25.80
C MET A 509 -9.50 -21.26 -26.50
N ARG A 510 -9.31 -20.96 -27.79
CA ARG A 510 -8.17 -21.46 -28.56
C ARG A 510 -7.76 -20.50 -29.66
N VAL A 511 -6.49 -20.55 -30.04
CA VAL A 511 -5.99 -19.94 -31.26
C VAL A 511 -6.17 -20.94 -32.42
N THR A 512 -6.91 -20.55 -33.43
CA THR A 512 -7.26 -21.40 -34.58
C THR A 512 -6.44 -21.14 -35.83
N GLY A 513 -5.82 -19.96 -35.94
CA GLY A 513 -5.09 -19.55 -37.13
C GLY A 513 -4.12 -18.42 -36.85
N LEU A 514 -3.03 -18.40 -37.61
CA LEU A 514 -2.01 -17.38 -37.61
C LEU A 514 -1.69 -17.04 -39.06
N ASP A 515 -1.73 -15.75 -39.41
CA ASP A 515 -1.44 -15.27 -40.75
C ASP A 515 -0.71 -13.92 -40.69
N SER A 516 -0.20 -13.45 -41.82
CA SER A 516 0.52 -12.18 -41.88
C SER A 516 0.32 -11.40 -43.17
N GLY A 517 0.53 -10.09 -43.11
CA GLY A 517 0.36 -9.23 -44.25
C GLY A 517 1.12 -7.92 -44.18
N THR A 518 1.39 -7.34 -45.35
CA THR A 518 2.07 -6.04 -45.51
C THR A 518 1.09 -4.89 -45.71
N TRP A 519 -0.17 -5.21 -46.01
CA TRP A 519 -1.27 -4.25 -46.08
C TRP A 519 -2.50 -4.79 -45.36
N LEU A 520 -3.25 -3.90 -44.74
CA LEU A 520 -4.43 -4.19 -43.92
C LEU A 520 -5.64 -3.39 -44.40
N GLU A 521 -6.72 -4.07 -44.78
CA GLU A 521 -8.01 -3.49 -45.12
C GLU A 521 -8.98 -3.63 -43.94
N ILE A 522 -9.61 -2.53 -43.52
CA ILE A 522 -10.65 -2.55 -42.48
C ILE A 522 -12.02 -2.39 -43.15
N ARG A 523 -12.70 -3.51 -43.37
CA ARG A 523 -13.98 -3.58 -44.09
C ARG A 523 -15.09 -2.93 -43.28
N GLY A 524 -15.70 -1.86 -43.82
CA GLY A 524 -16.77 -1.10 -43.14
C GLY A 524 -16.40 0.35 -42.85
N THR A 525 -15.11 0.70 -42.97
CA THR A 525 -14.61 2.08 -42.84
C THR A 525 -14.34 2.71 -44.20
N ALA A 526 -14.39 4.04 -44.28
CA ALA A 526 -13.97 4.81 -45.45
C ALA A 526 -12.45 5.07 -45.50
N SER A 527 -11.67 4.40 -44.64
CA SER A 527 -10.23 4.63 -44.48
C SER A 527 -9.43 3.93 -45.58
N PRO A 528 -8.38 4.57 -46.13
CA PRO A 528 -7.43 3.89 -47.00
C PRO A 528 -6.76 2.75 -46.23
N GLY A 529 -6.53 1.61 -46.89
CA GLY A 529 -5.85 0.47 -46.29
C GLY A 529 -4.51 0.88 -45.68
N LEU A 530 -4.19 0.33 -44.50
CA LEU A 530 -2.96 0.61 -43.79
C LEU A 530 -1.82 -0.18 -44.44
N VAL A 531 -0.69 0.48 -44.67
CA VAL A 531 0.54 -0.14 -45.21
C VAL A 531 1.64 0.06 -44.19
N THR A 532 2.43 -0.97 -43.95
CA THR A 532 3.53 -0.95 -42.98
C THR A 532 4.84 -1.39 -43.64
N GLU A 533 5.96 -0.84 -43.15
CA GLU A 533 7.31 -1.36 -43.45
C GLU A 533 7.64 -2.63 -42.65
N ALA A 534 6.83 -2.92 -41.63
CA ALA A 534 6.90 -4.12 -40.81
C ALA A 534 5.97 -5.21 -41.38
N ILE A 535 5.43 -6.08 -40.52
CA ILE A 535 4.30 -6.94 -40.89
C ILE A 535 3.14 -6.76 -39.91
N PHE A 536 1.94 -6.87 -40.43
CA PHE A 536 0.75 -7.12 -39.63
C PHE A 536 0.66 -8.62 -39.36
N LEU A 537 0.49 -9.00 -38.09
CA LEU A 537 0.26 -10.35 -37.63
C LEU A 537 -1.23 -10.52 -37.30
N GLY A 538 -1.93 -11.37 -38.05
CA GLY A 538 -3.32 -11.72 -37.81
C GLY A 538 -3.44 -13.02 -37.00
N ILE A 539 -4.19 -12.99 -35.91
CA ILE A 539 -4.41 -14.15 -35.04
C ILE A 539 -5.91 -14.42 -34.94
N ASP A 540 -6.34 -15.60 -35.36
CA ASP A 540 -7.73 -16.03 -35.28
C ASP A 540 -8.00 -16.71 -33.95
N VAL A 541 -8.77 -16.05 -33.10
CA VAL A 541 -9.10 -16.49 -31.75
C VAL A 541 -10.55 -16.95 -31.73
N GLU A 542 -10.79 -18.14 -31.19
CA GLU A 542 -12.12 -18.72 -31.06
C GLU A 542 -12.44 -18.96 -29.58
N MET A 543 -13.63 -18.56 -29.16
CA MET A 543 -14.13 -18.85 -27.82
C MET A 543 -15.58 -19.33 -27.86
N THR A 544 -15.87 -20.39 -27.11
CA THR A 544 -17.24 -20.87 -26.89
C THR A 544 -17.72 -20.48 -25.50
N SER A 545 -18.92 -19.92 -25.39
CA SER A 545 -19.55 -19.65 -24.10
C SER A 545 -20.58 -20.73 -23.79
N ARG A 546 -20.26 -21.77 -22.99
CA ARG A 546 -21.20 -22.90 -22.74
C ARG A 546 -22.01 -22.75 -21.45
N ALA A 547 -21.41 -22.21 -20.40
CA ALA A 547 -21.98 -22.25 -19.06
C ALA A 547 -22.48 -20.90 -18.54
N ARG A 548 -21.85 -19.78 -18.94
CA ARG A 548 -22.09 -18.44 -18.38
C ARG A 548 -21.76 -17.35 -19.41
N PRO A 549 -22.48 -16.21 -19.44
CA PRO A 549 -22.10 -15.06 -20.27
C PRO A 549 -20.74 -14.50 -19.83
N VAL A 550 -19.94 -14.03 -20.78
CA VAL A 550 -18.67 -13.32 -20.53
C VAL A 550 -18.84 -11.88 -20.95
N GLY A 551 -18.19 -10.95 -20.24
CA GLY A 551 -17.98 -9.61 -20.77
C GLY A 551 -17.16 -9.64 -22.06
N SER A 552 -16.89 -8.47 -22.64
CA SER A 552 -15.92 -8.39 -23.73
C SER A 552 -14.59 -8.99 -23.29
N ILE A 553 -13.83 -9.62 -24.18
CA ILE A 553 -12.47 -10.09 -23.93
C ILE A 553 -11.54 -9.29 -24.80
N ARG A 554 -10.49 -8.75 -24.19
CA ARG A 554 -9.40 -8.11 -24.90
C ARG A 554 -8.23 -9.09 -24.99
N CYS A 555 -7.65 -9.19 -26.18
CA CYS A 555 -6.38 -9.87 -26.38
C CYS A 555 -5.28 -8.86 -26.68
N GLU A 556 -4.15 -8.99 -26.00
CA GLU A 556 -2.97 -8.15 -26.14
C GLU A 556 -1.79 -9.03 -26.56
N LEU A 557 -1.02 -8.60 -27.56
CA LEU A 557 0.19 -9.29 -27.93
C LEU A 557 1.35 -8.81 -27.05
N ARG A 558 2.01 -9.74 -26.36
CA ARG A 558 3.24 -9.47 -25.62
C ARG A 558 4.39 -10.24 -26.24
N ALA A 559 5.49 -9.54 -26.49
CA ALA A 559 6.67 -10.18 -27.04
C ALA A 559 7.95 -9.58 -26.47
N ALA A 560 9.06 -10.29 -26.64
CA ALA A 560 10.35 -9.89 -26.07
C ALA A 560 10.77 -8.50 -26.58
N GLY A 561 11.02 -7.57 -25.65
CA GLY A 561 11.65 -6.29 -25.96
C GLY A 561 13.17 -6.45 -26.12
N ARG A 562 13.83 -5.46 -26.73
CA ARG A 562 15.30 -5.44 -26.92
C ARG A 562 16.09 -5.58 -25.61
N ASP A 563 15.49 -5.18 -24.49
CA ASP A 563 16.11 -5.21 -23.15
C ASP A 563 15.68 -6.42 -22.30
N GLY A 564 14.97 -7.40 -22.89
CA GLY A 564 14.46 -8.59 -22.19
C GLY A 564 13.14 -8.38 -21.43
N ASN A 565 12.64 -7.15 -21.34
CA ASN A 565 11.30 -6.87 -20.78
C ASN A 565 10.21 -7.11 -21.85
N PRO A 566 9.06 -7.71 -21.48
CA PRO A 566 7.94 -7.90 -22.42
C PRO A 566 7.36 -6.55 -22.85
N LEU A 567 7.29 -6.33 -24.16
CA LEU A 567 6.65 -5.17 -24.78
C LEU A 567 5.21 -5.53 -25.13
N VAL A 568 4.25 -4.73 -24.64
CA VAL A 568 2.84 -4.78 -25.07
C VAL A 568 2.75 -4.10 -26.44
N VAL A 569 2.23 -4.82 -27.42
CA VAL A 569 2.03 -4.32 -28.79
C VAL A 569 0.59 -3.86 -28.92
N GLU A 570 0.40 -2.59 -29.26
CA GLU A 570 -0.93 -2.04 -29.52
C GLU A 570 -1.46 -2.55 -30.87
N SER A 571 -2.77 -2.82 -30.91
CA SER A 571 -3.46 -3.18 -32.15
C SER A 571 -3.65 -1.91 -33.00
N PRO A 572 -3.33 -1.93 -34.31
CA PRO A 572 -3.62 -0.81 -35.21
C PRO A 572 -5.14 -0.65 -35.48
N VAL A 573 -5.94 -1.63 -35.06
CA VAL A 573 -7.41 -1.58 -35.15
C VAL A 573 -8.00 -1.49 -33.75
N ASP A 574 -8.72 -0.40 -33.49
CA ASP A 574 -9.44 -0.21 -32.23
C ASP A 574 -10.65 -1.17 -32.14
N GLY A 575 -10.81 -1.82 -30.98
CA GLY A 575 -12.08 -2.43 -30.61
C GLY A 575 -12.31 -3.91 -30.95
N HIS A 576 -11.27 -4.69 -31.26
CA HIS A 576 -11.43 -6.15 -31.36
C HIS A 576 -11.60 -6.78 -29.97
N PHE A 577 -12.86 -7.00 -29.60
CA PHE A 577 -13.24 -7.72 -28.40
C PHE A 577 -13.97 -9.00 -28.78
N LEU A 578 -13.77 -10.09 -28.03
CA LEU A 578 -14.66 -11.25 -28.13
C LEU A 578 -15.82 -11.07 -27.15
N THR A 579 -17.07 -11.23 -27.59
CA THR A 579 -18.27 -11.09 -26.75
C THR A 579 -19.24 -12.27 -26.91
N PRO A 580 -18.80 -13.53 -26.72
CA PRO A 580 -19.60 -14.66 -27.16
C PRO A 580 -20.87 -14.79 -26.34
N GLN A 581 -21.98 -14.86 -27.06
CA GLN A 581 -23.29 -15.11 -26.48
C GLN A 581 -23.36 -16.53 -25.90
N LEU A 582 -24.14 -16.69 -24.83
CA LEU A 582 -24.33 -17.98 -24.18
C LEU A 582 -24.89 -19.01 -25.18
N GLY A 583 -24.20 -20.15 -25.31
CA GLY A 583 -24.50 -21.22 -26.24
C GLY A 583 -23.83 -21.09 -27.62
N PHE A 584 -23.14 -19.99 -27.89
CA PHE A 584 -22.51 -19.71 -29.19
C PHE A 584 -20.98 -19.75 -29.12
N THR A 585 -20.38 -19.96 -30.28
CA THR A 585 -18.94 -19.85 -30.51
C THR A 585 -18.70 -18.62 -31.36
N GLU A 586 -17.85 -17.73 -30.87
CA GLU A 586 -17.44 -16.52 -31.59
C GLU A 586 -15.98 -16.69 -32.03
N ARG A 587 -15.68 -16.24 -33.25
CA ARG A 587 -14.33 -16.22 -33.79
C ARG A 587 -14.01 -14.80 -34.24
N VAL A 588 -12.92 -14.26 -33.71
CA VAL A 588 -12.46 -12.90 -34.00
C VAL A 588 -11.01 -12.96 -34.47
N ARG A 589 -10.70 -12.16 -35.49
CA ARG A 589 -9.32 -11.93 -35.94
C ARG A 589 -8.78 -10.69 -35.26
N VAL A 590 -7.77 -10.85 -34.41
CA VAL A 590 -7.02 -9.74 -33.82
C VAL A 590 -5.76 -9.49 -34.64
N VAL A 591 -5.38 -8.22 -34.82
CA VAL A 591 -4.22 -7.84 -35.65
C VAL A 591 -3.26 -6.99 -34.84
N PHE A 592 -1.96 -7.20 -35.04
CA PHE A 592 -0.90 -6.43 -34.40
C PHE A 592 0.19 -6.08 -35.42
N GLU A 593 0.79 -4.90 -35.31
CA GLU A 593 1.90 -4.48 -36.19
C GLU A 593 3.24 -4.70 -35.50
N ARG A 594 4.18 -5.41 -36.15
CA ARG A 594 5.49 -5.69 -35.54
C ARG A 594 6.58 -5.99 -36.57
N PRO A 595 7.85 -5.58 -36.32
CA PRO A 595 8.98 -6.00 -37.15
C PRO A 595 9.16 -7.51 -37.15
N VAL A 596 9.57 -8.07 -38.29
CA VAL A 596 9.77 -9.51 -38.49
C VAL A 596 10.70 -10.10 -37.43
N ASP A 597 11.84 -9.46 -37.19
CA ASP A 597 12.89 -9.91 -36.27
C ASP A 597 12.46 -10.01 -34.79
N GLY A 598 11.27 -9.47 -34.45
CA GLY A 598 10.74 -9.47 -33.11
C GLY A 598 9.58 -10.42 -32.87
N LEU A 599 9.20 -11.27 -33.84
CA LEU A 599 8.01 -12.13 -33.75
C LEU A 599 8.26 -13.42 -32.97
N ALA A 600 9.48 -13.96 -32.99
CA ALA A 600 9.83 -15.15 -32.24
C ALA A 600 9.55 -14.99 -30.74
N GLY A 601 8.89 -16.00 -30.15
CA GLY A 601 8.49 -15.98 -28.74
C GLY A 601 7.35 -15.02 -28.39
N SER A 602 6.59 -14.55 -29.38
CA SER A 602 5.37 -13.76 -29.14
C SER A 602 4.27 -14.60 -28.50
N ARG A 603 3.58 -14.00 -27.53
CA ARG A 603 2.48 -14.62 -26.78
C ARG A 603 1.25 -13.73 -26.85
N LEU A 604 0.09 -14.36 -27.02
CA LEU A 604 -1.19 -13.67 -26.98
C LEU A 604 -1.79 -13.81 -25.58
N HIS A 605 -2.04 -12.67 -24.95
CA HIS A 605 -2.60 -12.56 -23.62
C HIS A 605 -4.06 -12.14 -23.73
N CYS A 606 -4.99 -13.04 -23.43
CA CYS A 606 -6.42 -12.77 -23.53
C CYS A 606 -7.07 -12.73 -22.15
N LYS A 607 -7.78 -11.64 -21.85
CA LYS A 607 -8.45 -11.44 -20.56
C LYS A 607 -9.79 -10.70 -20.71
N PRO A 608 -10.76 -10.92 -19.81
CA PRO A 608 -12.01 -10.18 -19.81
C PRO A 608 -11.79 -8.67 -19.62
N MET A 609 -12.47 -7.87 -20.42
CA MET A 609 -12.73 -6.46 -20.21
C MET A 609 -13.82 -6.30 -19.17
N GLY A 610 -13.41 -6.05 -17.94
CA GLY A 610 -14.32 -5.69 -16.87
C GLY A 610 -13.56 -5.10 -15.70
N PHE A 611 -13.83 -3.83 -15.38
CA PHE A 611 -13.41 -3.13 -14.16
C PHE A 611 -13.89 -3.79 -12.85
N TYR A 612 -14.63 -4.90 -12.96
CA TYR A 612 -15.42 -5.54 -11.92
C TYR A 612 -15.24 -7.05 -12.02
N LEU A 613 -14.02 -7.53 -12.16
CA LEU A 613 -13.68 -8.85 -11.69
C LEU A 613 -12.66 -8.68 -10.57
N ALA A 614 -12.89 -9.32 -9.43
CA ALA A 614 -11.91 -9.51 -8.37
C ALA A 614 -10.86 -10.57 -8.78
N TYR A 615 -10.90 -11.00 -10.05
CA TYR A 615 -10.11 -12.07 -10.66
C TYR A 615 -10.14 -11.82 -12.17
N GLU A 616 -9.04 -11.38 -12.79
CA GLU A 616 -8.91 -11.32 -14.24
C GLU A 616 -8.31 -12.65 -14.72
N PRO A 617 -9.11 -13.71 -15.05
CA PRO A 617 -8.52 -14.88 -15.67
C PRO A 617 -7.82 -14.45 -16.96
N GLU A 618 -6.56 -14.82 -17.11
CA GLU A 618 -5.74 -14.45 -18.26
C GLU A 618 -5.23 -15.74 -18.89
N VAL A 619 -5.64 -16.00 -20.13
CA VAL A 619 -5.10 -17.12 -20.90
C VAL A 619 -3.94 -16.59 -21.74
N VAL A 620 -2.79 -17.22 -21.57
CA VAL A 620 -1.57 -16.95 -22.32
C VAL A 620 -1.39 -18.04 -23.36
N PHE A 621 -1.65 -17.69 -24.61
CA PHE A 621 -1.39 -18.57 -25.75
C PHE A 621 0.05 -18.37 -26.23
N ASP A 622 0.83 -19.45 -26.19
CA ASP A 622 2.06 -19.53 -26.95
C ASP A 622 1.70 -19.68 -28.44
N LEU A 623 2.11 -18.71 -29.25
CA LEU A 623 1.84 -18.73 -30.68
C LEU A 623 2.75 -19.72 -31.43
N GLY A 624 3.77 -20.27 -30.76
CA GLY A 624 4.70 -21.25 -31.35
C GLY A 624 5.54 -20.67 -32.49
N ILE A 625 5.71 -19.35 -32.53
CA ILE A 625 6.50 -18.68 -33.57
C ILE A 625 7.98 -18.89 -33.26
N ASP A 626 8.59 -19.81 -33.99
CA ASP A 626 10.03 -20.02 -34.06
C ASP A 626 10.64 -19.25 -35.25
N GLU A 627 11.97 -19.26 -35.37
CA GLU A 627 12.68 -18.56 -36.46
C GLU A 627 12.23 -19.04 -37.86
N ALA A 628 11.87 -20.32 -37.98
CA ALA A 628 11.40 -20.91 -39.23
C ALA A 628 10.01 -20.39 -39.62
N LEU A 629 9.05 -20.40 -38.69
CA LEU A 629 7.70 -19.89 -38.89
C LEU A 629 7.70 -18.37 -39.09
N GLN A 630 8.56 -17.64 -38.37
CA GLN A 630 8.75 -16.20 -38.58
C GLN A 630 9.19 -15.90 -40.03
N THR A 631 10.16 -16.66 -40.56
CA THR A 631 10.63 -16.51 -41.93
C THR A 631 9.52 -16.83 -42.94
N GLN A 632 8.71 -17.86 -42.65
CA GLN A 632 7.58 -18.25 -43.48
C GLN A 632 6.46 -17.21 -43.48
N LEU A 633 6.13 -16.61 -42.33
CA LEU A 633 5.16 -15.51 -42.23
C LEU A 633 5.66 -14.31 -43.05
N ALA A 634 6.92 -13.91 -42.87
CA ALA A 634 7.50 -12.83 -43.64
C ALA A 634 7.47 -13.08 -45.17
N SER A 635 7.76 -14.32 -45.61
CA SER A 635 7.74 -14.66 -47.04
C SER A 635 6.33 -14.75 -47.63
N ASN A 636 5.33 -15.08 -46.81
CA ASN A 636 3.94 -15.26 -47.24
C ASN A 636 3.07 -14.02 -46.99
N ALA A 637 3.66 -12.94 -46.47
CA ALA A 637 2.95 -11.74 -46.08
C ALA A 637 2.20 -11.13 -47.28
N ALA A 638 0.88 -11.29 -47.28
CA ALA A 638 -0.01 -10.86 -48.35
C ALA A 638 -0.92 -9.72 -47.87
N GLY A 639 -2.08 -9.57 -48.49
CA GLY A 639 -3.12 -8.68 -48.00
C GLY A 639 -3.96 -9.29 -46.91
N MET A 640 -4.14 -8.56 -45.82
CA MET A 640 -5.09 -8.93 -44.77
C MET A 640 -6.32 -8.04 -44.79
N VAL A 641 -7.49 -8.68 -44.66
CA VAL A 641 -8.78 -7.99 -44.55
C VAL A 641 -9.38 -8.35 -43.20
N VAL A 642 -9.83 -7.34 -42.48
CA VAL A 642 -10.46 -7.47 -41.16
C VAL A 642 -11.77 -6.67 -41.14
N PRO A 643 -12.88 -7.24 -40.65
CA PRO A 643 -14.13 -6.51 -40.50
C PRO A 643 -14.05 -5.43 -39.42
N ASP A 644 -14.73 -4.30 -39.63
CA ASP A 644 -14.88 -3.24 -38.63
C ASP A 644 -15.75 -3.75 -37.46
N PRO A 645 -15.20 -3.81 -36.23
CA PRO A 645 -15.93 -4.30 -35.07
C PRO A 645 -17.17 -3.45 -34.69
N GLN A 646 -17.28 -2.20 -35.16
CA GLN A 646 -18.46 -1.36 -34.88
C GLN A 646 -19.68 -1.68 -35.75
N PHE A 647 -19.51 -2.41 -36.87
CA PHE A 647 -20.58 -2.68 -37.83
C PHE A 647 -21.13 -4.12 -37.79
N GLU A 648 -20.54 -5.02 -37.01
CA GLU A 648 -20.99 -6.41 -36.86
C GLU A 648 -22.02 -6.64 -35.73
N VAL A 649 -22.60 -5.58 -35.14
CA VAL A 649 -23.78 -5.69 -34.27
C VAL A 649 -25.06 -5.73 -35.12
N ALA A 650 -25.16 -6.69 -36.04
CA ALA A 650 -26.40 -7.03 -36.72
C ALA A 650 -26.31 -8.41 -37.40
N ARG A 651 -26.34 -9.50 -36.61
CA ARG A 651 -27.19 -10.68 -36.86
C ARG A 651 -27.10 -11.71 -35.76
#